data_AF-A0A7X3WS12-F1
#
_entry.id   AF-A0A7X3WS12-F1
#
_cell.length_a   1.000
_cell.length_b   1.000
_cell.length_c   1.000
_cell.angle_alpha   90.00
_cell.angle_beta   90.00
_cell.angle_gamma   90.00
#
_symmetry.space_group_name_H-M   'P 1'
#
loop_
_entity.id
_entity.type
_entity.pdbx_description
1 polymer ?
#
loop_
_entity_poly.entity_id
_entity_poly.type
_entity_poly.pdbx_seq_one_letter_code
_entity_poly.pdbx_strand_id
1 'polypeptide(L)'
;MNYEIHYKSSCLKENTENNQMNQMKVLHVLSSIGMIILVFTLSSCAVLGLSTARQVEKFFLEAEKLERVEAYNAAIEKYKVALKEFKKPGVTLGVRPHIDEDFPVLIRWRITRCRSKLVELGKLIPERYEDAIDWKTVERVGLRVRECVYTDNNAETSDFLEAEESYYYKDYSMALKKYELALKEPEKHKLTFERLPYIEFIPYIEFIDYRIASCYLKLAEQSESPNILYSKAIVYAERAINHLIGSENYTKPIKTEIQSVIATAHFGIGKIFFEKTDYKKALSNYQLALQNTEKEPSKIKIQLAMTFAYLNQGDVKNATVTCKRIRPTTEKSLKSMLTVDPIIGETLTIARGVQLYLEAGNAVSAIDYKETTFKYHAALTEILGGTSSASGAEYQKELNYILGSLFYKVERFESAEQVLTKAIENFPDSNFTDDAWYAIGDMNYKLQSYIESQSAFRKVIDGFPNSDLRDDAQYFIAKSLLEELEYEKAYLAFNELSTEDFQKYSDLQDDARYHSAYCLNLLNKDDMAIQQYENFLADFTKSPYRVDAYFDLGVIYARQRDYAKARSNYTLAMQQTDDQALLSEIQMVIGHAYYNQGDYKNAIIAHTSLLEKYPESDFIIEAKLGIANSYYRIGEWREAADAYERVINGHPEAINYVPYCAYQIGESHYGLATNHSKKGETKLAVTNFHKALEWYQNIIDNLSTETSENLGEIAELLITSLTRMHNDLNVPEELQSLAQLKKGDTYLAVEQYGKALAEYNTLVQAFPNSSKDSSIQKQIEQVQELIISKNLQPKKVRTTTENPIAQQIARKALASTVLIRIKDAIGDPLAIGSGFFISKDQIVSNWHVVEGATTAYALSVDEKKRYDIKGIIAMNPKQDLVILKVSGESSPLPLGDSHTVQIGESIYVTGNPKGWTGTFSTGVVSGFQMRYKGKRLQIAAPVSPGSSGGPVLNDKGEVIGIVYAGHGGPDAQNLNLAIPVHYLKALLKRVGPPIPLSAR
;
A
#
# COMPACT_ATOMS: atom_id res chain seq x y z
N MET A 1 21.61 -58.76 -6.55
CA MET A 1 22.60 -58.83 -5.46
C MET A 1 22.90 -57.42 -5.00
N ASN A 2 22.69 -57.19 -3.70
CA ASN A 2 22.60 -55.91 -2.98
C ASN A 2 23.93 -55.14 -2.89
N TYR A 3 23.88 -53.81 -2.74
CA TYR A 3 24.29 -53.10 -1.51
C TYR A 3 23.90 -51.60 -1.55
N GLU A 4 23.04 -51.20 -0.62
CA GLU A 4 22.84 -49.81 -0.16
C GLU A 4 23.99 -49.38 0.77
N ILE A 5 24.39 -48.10 0.73
CA ILE A 5 24.86 -47.36 1.92
C ILE A 5 24.32 -45.92 1.89
N HIS A 6 23.55 -45.58 2.93
CA HIS A 6 23.13 -44.24 3.35
C HIS A 6 24.30 -43.40 3.88
N TYR A 7 24.25 -42.05 3.73
CA TYR A 7 24.60 -41.13 4.82
C TYR A 7 23.86 -39.78 4.74
N LYS A 8 23.33 -39.36 5.90
CA LYS A 8 22.61 -38.12 6.20
C LYS A 8 23.56 -36.93 6.46
N SER A 9 23.00 -35.73 6.31
CA SER A 9 23.52 -34.40 6.65
C SER A 9 24.03 -34.22 8.08
N SER A 10 25.09 -33.40 8.29
CA SER A 10 25.24 -32.38 9.36
C SER A 10 26.59 -31.64 9.28
N CYS A 11 26.53 -30.31 9.16
CA CYS A 11 27.51 -29.26 9.51
C CYS A 11 29.04 -29.51 9.47
N LEU A 12 29.76 -28.78 8.61
CA LEU A 12 30.65 -27.65 9.00
C LEU A 12 31.32 -27.00 7.77
N LYS A 13 31.70 -25.74 7.99
CA LYS A 13 32.11 -24.68 7.05
C LYS A 13 33.42 -24.93 6.30
N GLU A 14 33.56 -24.20 5.19
CA GLU A 14 34.80 -23.74 4.55
C GLU A 14 35.81 -24.81 4.10
N ASN A 15 35.78 -25.16 2.81
CA ASN A 15 36.87 -24.80 1.90
C ASN A 15 36.53 -25.16 0.45
N THR A 16 36.74 -24.19 -0.42
CA THR A 16 36.84 -24.28 -1.88
C THR A 16 37.88 -25.35 -2.27
N GLU A 17 37.51 -26.28 -3.18
CA GLU A 17 38.33 -26.71 -4.34
C GLU A 17 37.94 -28.07 -4.98
N ASN A 18 37.13 -28.95 -4.38
CA ASN A 18 37.09 -30.36 -4.83
C ASN A 18 35.78 -30.87 -5.48
N ASN A 19 35.28 -30.22 -6.54
CA ASN A 19 34.11 -30.72 -7.29
C ASN A 19 34.33 -31.03 -8.79
N GLN A 20 35.58 -31.04 -9.27
CA GLN A 20 35.90 -31.56 -10.61
C GLN A 20 36.06 -33.10 -10.66
N MET A 21 36.15 -33.78 -9.51
CA MET A 21 36.54 -35.20 -9.47
C MET A 21 35.38 -36.20 -9.62
N ASN A 22 34.13 -35.81 -9.32
CA ASN A 22 32.99 -36.73 -9.38
C ASN A 22 32.18 -36.69 -10.69
N GLN A 23 32.30 -35.64 -11.52
CA GLN A 23 31.85 -35.70 -12.91
C GLN A 23 32.80 -36.51 -13.80
N MET A 24 34.06 -36.68 -13.36
CA MET A 24 35.04 -37.48 -14.08
C MET A 24 34.71 -38.98 -14.06
N LYS A 25 34.06 -39.53 -13.03
CA LYS A 25 33.86 -40.99 -12.90
C LYS A 25 32.68 -41.56 -13.70
N VAL A 26 31.67 -40.76 -14.05
CA VAL A 26 30.53 -41.24 -14.87
C VAL A 26 30.79 -41.06 -16.37
N LEU A 27 31.52 -40.01 -16.78
CA LEU A 27 32.01 -39.89 -18.17
C LEU A 27 33.13 -40.89 -18.49
N HIS A 28 33.94 -41.29 -17.49
CA HIS A 28 34.96 -42.32 -17.67
C HIS A 28 34.36 -43.70 -18.00
N VAL A 29 33.12 -44.02 -17.63
CA VAL A 29 32.53 -45.34 -17.95
C VAL A 29 32.04 -45.40 -19.41
N LEU A 30 31.56 -44.31 -19.99
CA LEU A 30 31.08 -44.28 -21.38
C LEU A 30 32.20 -44.10 -22.42
N SER A 31 33.29 -43.38 -22.10
CA SER A 31 34.47 -43.33 -22.98
C SER A 31 35.35 -44.60 -22.90
N SER A 32 35.19 -45.41 -21.86
CA SER A 32 35.99 -46.64 -21.67
C SER A 32 35.37 -47.87 -22.34
N ILE A 33 34.04 -47.92 -22.52
CA ILE A 33 33.39 -49.06 -23.21
C ILE A 33 33.69 -49.03 -24.72
N GLY A 34 33.74 -47.85 -25.34
CA GLY A 34 34.23 -47.68 -26.72
C GLY A 34 35.74 -47.95 -26.88
N MET A 35 36.53 -47.69 -25.82
CA MET A 35 37.96 -48.01 -25.80
C MET A 35 38.23 -49.52 -25.65
N ILE A 36 37.44 -50.28 -24.88
CA ILE A 36 37.71 -51.72 -24.62
C ILE A 36 37.51 -52.57 -25.88
N ILE A 37 36.57 -52.23 -26.77
CA ILE A 37 36.33 -52.98 -28.02
C ILE A 37 37.40 -52.67 -29.08
N LEU A 38 37.94 -51.45 -29.10
CA LEU A 38 39.00 -51.00 -30.02
C LEU A 38 40.40 -51.46 -29.59
N VAL A 39 40.62 -51.62 -28.28
CA VAL A 39 41.90 -52.07 -27.69
C VAL A 39 42.06 -53.59 -27.77
N PHE A 40 40.98 -54.38 -27.76
CA PHE A 40 41.08 -55.85 -27.76
C PHE A 40 41.32 -56.50 -29.14
N THR A 41 41.08 -55.81 -30.26
CA THR A 41 41.32 -56.36 -31.61
C THR A 41 42.58 -55.83 -32.31
N LEU A 42 43.34 -54.93 -31.66
CA LEU A 42 44.56 -54.31 -32.22
C LEU A 42 45.82 -54.57 -31.38
N SER A 43 45.82 -55.62 -30.57
CA SER A 43 46.94 -56.06 -29.72
C SER A 43 47.83 -57.13 -30.36
N SER A 44 47.90 -57.20 -31.69
CA SER A 44 48.88 -58.05 -32.38
C SER A 44 49.32 -57.45 -33.71
N CYS A 45 50.34 -56.59 -33.66
CA CYS A 45 51.47 -56.52 -34.61
C CYS A 45 52.26 -55.22 -34.40
N ALA A 46 53.51 -55.37 -33.98
CA ALA A 46 54.52 -54.32 -34.04
C ALA A 46 55.18 -54.36 -35.42
N VAL A 47 55.31 -53.20 -36.08
CA VAL A 47 56.53 -52.63 -36.69
C VAL A 47 56.12 -51.30 -37.38
N LEU A 48 56.67 -50.21 -36.87
CA LEU A 48 56.88 -48.88 -37.49
C LEU A 48 55.87 -48.43 -38.59
N GLY A 49 54.75 -47.82 -38.18
CA GLY A 49 53.81 -47.10 -39.09
C GLY A 49 52.53 -46.54 -38.43
N LEU A 50 52.02 -47.19 -37.38
CA LEU A 50 50.74 -46.85 -36.72
C LEU A 50 50.79 -45.77 -35.61
N SER A 51 51.96 -45.29 -35.19
CA SER A 51 52.07 -44.31 -34.09
C SER A 51 51.61 -42.90 -34.48
N THR A 52 51.72 -42.55 -35.77
CA THR A 52 51.39 -41.24 -36.32
C THR A 52 49.88 -41.00 -36.43
N ALA A 53 49.10 -41.97 -36.91
CA ALA A 53 47.64 -41.84 -37.01
C ALA A 53 46.96 -41.70 -35.63
N ARG A 54 47.42 -42.46 -34.62
CA ARG A 54 46.93 -42.36 -33.23
C ARG A 54 47.21 -41.00 -32.59
N GLN A 55 48.38 -40.41 -32.88
CA GLN A 55 48.73 -39.09 -32.34
C GLN A 55 47.95 -37.96 -33.01
N VAL A 56 47.68 -38.08 -34.32
CA VAL A 56 47.03 -37.04 -35.12
C VAL A 56 45.54 -36.89 -34.77
N GLU A 57 44.82 -37.99 -34.52
CA GLU A 57 43.39 -37.94 -34.13
C GLU A 57 43.17 -37.42 -32.71
N LYS A 58 44.15 -37.64 -31.82
CA LYS A 58 44.12 -37.11 -30.44
C LYS A 58 44.04 -35.58 -30.41
N PHE A 59 44.66 -34.88 -31.37
CA PHE A 59 44.66 -33.42 -31.41
C PHE A 59 43.30 -32.81 -31.79
N PHE A 60 42.51 -33.50 -32.62
CA PHE A 60 41.15 -33.06 -32.92
C PHE A 60 40.22 -33.21 -31.73
N LEU A 61 40.33 -34.34 -31.03
CA LEU A 61 39.55 -34.58 -29.82
C LEU A 61 39.95 -33.59 -28.71
N GLU A 62 41.23 -33.24 -28.59
CA GLU A 62 41.69 -32.18 -27.69
C GLU A 62 41.17 -30.79 -28.12
N ALA A 63 41.12 -30.49 -29.43
CA ALA A 63 40.57 -29.23 -29.93
C ALA A 63 39.05 -29.12 -29.72
N GLU A 64 38.28 -30.18 -29.98
CA GLU A 64 36.84 -30.25 -29.66
C GLU A 64 36.60 -30.14 -28.15
N LYS A 65 37.46 -30.73 -27.31
CA LYS A 65 37.33 -30.64 -25.85
C LYS A 65 37.60 -29.23 -25.31
N LEU A 66 38.52 -28.49 -25.93
CA LEU A 66 38.96 -27.18 -25.45
C LEU A 66 38.14 -26.02 -26.04
N GLU A 67 37.52 -26.22 -27.20
CA GLU A 67 36.76 -25.21 -27.95
C GLU A 67 37.50 -23.88 -28.16
N ARG A 68 38.84 -23.90 -28.22
CA ARG A 68 39.69 -22.71 -28.37
C ARG A 68 40.28 -22.61 -29.76
N VAL A 69 40.40 -21.38 -30.24
CA VAL A 69 40.93 -21.03 -31.57
C VAL A 69 42.33 -21.58 -31.78
N GLU A 70 43.19 -21.46 -30.78
CA GLU A 70 44.58 -21.94 -30.81
C GLU A 70 44.64 -23.47 -30.91
N ALA A 71 43.70 -24.16 -30.27
CA ALA A 71 43.62 -25.62 -30.30
C ALA A 71 43.17 -26.14 -31.67
N TYR A 72 42.15 -25.51 -32.28
CA TYR A 72 41.71 -25.86 -33.65
C TYR A 72 42.78 -25.54 -34.70
N ASN A 73 43.46 -24.40 -34.60
CA ASN A 73 44.58 -24.06 -35.49
C ASN A 73 45.75 -25.04 -35.34
N ALA A 74 46.11 -25.39 -34.11
CA ALA A 74 47.15 -26.38 -33.85
C ALA A 74 46.79 -27.77 -34.40
N ALA A 75 45.52 -28.18 -34.29
CA ALA A 75 45.04 -29.42 -34.88
C ALA A 75 45.14 -29.40 -36.42
N ILE A 76 44.72 -28.30 -37.07
CA ILE A 76 44.82 -28.13 -38.53
C ILE A 76 46.27 -28.28 -39.01
N GLU A 77 47.23 -27.62 -38.38
CA GLU A 77 48.63 -27.70 -38.79
C GLU A 77 49.20 -29.12 -38.64
N LYS A 78 48.82 -29.83 -37.56
CA LYS A 78 49.24 -31.22 -37.37
C LYS A 78 48.63 -32.17 -38.38
N TYR A 79 47.36 -31.98 -38.76
CA TYR A 79 46.73 -32.73 -39.83
C TYR A 79 47.38 -32.47 -41.20
N LYS A 80 47.77 -31.21 -41.49
CA LYS A 80 48.52 -30.89 -42.72
C LYS A 80 49.88 -31.58 -42.75
N VAL A 81 50.60 -31.61 -41.63
CA VAL A 81 51.89 -32.31 -41.51
C VAL A 81 51.70 -33.82 -41.71
N ALA A 82 50.71 -34.42 -41.08
CA ALA A 82 50.39 -35.84 -41.24
C ALA A 82 50.06 -36.21 -42.70
N LEU A 83 49.27 -35.36 -43.39
CA LEU A 83 48.94 -35.53 -44.79
C LEU A 83 50.17 -35.40 -45.71
N LYS A 84 51.13 -34.54 -45.37
CA LYS A 84 52.37 -34.33 -46.13
C LYS A 84 53.32 -35.51 -45.97
N GLU A 85 53.45 -36.04 -44.76
CA GLU A 85 54.29 -37.22 -44.47
C GLU A 85 53.74 -38.49 -45.12
N PHE A 86 52.41 -38.69 -45.10
CA PHE A 86 51.76 -39.83 -45.75
C PHE A 86 51.94 -39.85 -47.28
N LYS A 87 52.13 -38.69 -47.92
CA LYS A 87 52.33 -38.57 -49.38
C LYS A 87 53.74 -38.95 -49.87
N LYS A 88 54.67 -39.34 -48.99
CA LYS A 88 56.03 -39.76 -49.40
C LYS A 88 55.99 -41.16 -50.03
N PRO A 89 56.78 -41.43 -51.09
CA PRO A 89 56.76 -42.73 -51.76
C PRO A 89 57.12 -43.88 -50.79
N GLY A 90 56.32 -44.95 -50.80
CA GLY A 90 56.55 -46.15 -49.97
C GLY A 90 56.06 -46.07 -48.52
N VAL A 91 55.43 -44.96 -48.11
CA VAL A 91 54.82 -44.82 -46.78
C VAL A 91 53.41 -45.40 -46.79
N THR A 92 53.16 -46.38 -45.92
CA THR A 92 51.85 -47.00 -45.66
C THR A 92 51.64 -47.09 -44.16
N LEU A 93 50.39 -47.03 -43.70
CA LEU A 93 50.01 -47.22 -42.29
C LEU A 93 50.16 -48.69 -41.85
N GLY A 94 50.38 -49.60 -42.80
CA GLY A 94 50.72 -51.01 -42.54
C GLY A 94 49.56 -51.83 -41.96
N VAL A 95 48.32 -51.30 -42.02
CA VAL A 95 47.14 -51.93 -41.40
C VAL A 95 46.45 -52.86 -42.39
N ARG A 96 46.02 -52.32 -43.55
CA ARG A 96 45.47 -53.00 -44.74
C ARG A 96 45.48 -52.03 -45.94
N PRO A 97 45.59 -52.48 -47.21
CA PRO A 97 45.72 -51.60 -48.40
C PRO A 97 44.62 -50.55 -48.56
N HIS A 98 43.38 -50.88 -48.19
CA HIS A 98 42.20 -50.01 -48.29
C HIS A 98 42.19 -48.87 -47.27
N ILE A 99 42.80 -49.06 -46.08
CA ILE A 99 42.88 -48.00 -45.06
C ILE A 99 43.90 -46.92 -45.48
N ASP A 100 44.94 -47.32 -46.22
CA ASP A 100 45.92 -46.40 -46.79
C ASP A 100 45.35 -45.53 -47.91
N GLU A 101 44.38 -46.05 -48.67
CA GLU A 101 43.68 -45.31 -49.71
C GLU A 101 42.75 -44.22 -49.12
N ASP A 102 42.10 -44.50 -47.98
CA ASP A 102 41.10 -43.61 -47.37
C ASP A 102 41.67 -42.57 -46.39
N PHE A 103 42.88 -42.80 -45.85
CA PHE A 103 43.48 -41.92 -44.84
C PHE A 103 43.65 -40.45 -45.29
N PRO A 104 44.08 -40.14 -46.54
CA PRO A 104 44.16 -38.75 -47.02
C PRO A 104 42.81 -38.04 -47.09
N VAL A 105 41.71 -38.76 -47.28
CA VAL A 105 40.35 -38.21 -47.36
C VAL A 105 39.88 -37.84 -45.96
N LEU A 106 40.03 -38.75 -45.00
CA LEU A 106 39.68 -38.54 -43.59
C LEU A 106 40.40 -37.33 -42.98
N ILE A 107 41.71 -37.19 -43.22
CA ILE A 107 42.52 -36.08 -42.69
C ILE A 107 42.08 -34.73 -43.26
N ARG A 108 41.71 -34.68 -44.54
CA ARG A 108 41.19 -33.45 -45.18
C ARG A 108 39.81 -33.08 -44.66
N TRP A 109 38.94 -34.06 -44.42
CA TRP A 109 37.65 -33.83 -43.79
C TRP A 109 37.81 -33.26 -42.37
N ARG A 110 38.74 -33.79 -41.56
CA ARG A 110 39.06 -33.26 -40.22
C ARG A 110 39.56 -31.81 -40.26
N ILE A 111 40.44 -31.46 -41.21
CA ILE A 111 40.89 -30.07 -41.41
C ILE A 111 39.71 -29.15 -41.70
N THR A 112 38.80 -29.59 -42.56
CA THR A 112 37.60 -28.83 -42.96
C THR A 112 36.68 -28.59 -41.76
N ARG A 113 36.45 -29.61 -40.93
CA ARG A 113 35.67 -29.50 -39.69
C ARG A 113 36.28 -28.52 -38.68
N CYS A 114 37.60 -28.56 -38.49
CA CYS A 114 38.28 -27.57 -37.63
C CYS A 114 38.15 -26.14 -38.17
N ARG A 115 38.29 -25.93 -39.48
CA ARG A 115 38.12 -24.61 -40.11
C ARG A 115 36.69 -24.09 -39.97
N SER A 116 35.70 -24.96 -40.10
CA SER A 116 34.30 -24.61 -39.83
C SER A 116 34.08 -24.14 -38.39
N LYS A 117 34.68 -24.81 -37.40
CA LYS A 117 34.58 -24.39 -35.99
C LYS A 117 35.24 -23.02 -35.74
N LEU A 118 36.32 -22.70 -36.46
CA LEU A 118 36.93 -21.37 -36.41
C LEU A 118 36.04 -20.26 -37.01
N VAL A 119 35.25 -20.59 -38.05
CA VAL A 119 34.22 -19.69 -38.61
C VAL A 119 33.06 -19.49 -37.63
N GLU A 120 32.59 -20.56 -36.96
CA GLU A 120 31.55 -20.48 -35.92
C GLU A 120 31.96 -19.59 -34.73
N LEU A 121 33.23 -19.65 -34.34
CA LEU A 121 33.81 -18.81 -33.29
C LEU A 121 34.07 -17.35 -33.73
N GLY A 122 33.75 -16.98 -34.97
CA GLY A 122 33.84 -15.62 -35.48
C GLY A 122 35.27 -15.09 -35.70
N LYS A 123 36.26 -15.99 -35.83
CA LYS A 123 37.69 -15.64 -35.96
C LYS A 123 38.29 -15.96 -37.32
N LEU A 124 37.50 -16.54 -38.22
CA LEU A 124 37.84 -16.66 -39.64
C LEU A 124 36.75 -15.92 -40.43
N ILE A 125 37.13 -14.84 -41.13
CA ILE A 125 36.23 -14.10 -42.03
C ILE A 125 36.46 -14.68 -43.44
N PRO A 126 35.48 -15.35 -44.07
CA PRO A 126 35.62 -15.79 -45.45
C PRO A 126 35.40 -14.56 -46.34
N GLU A 127 36.47 -13.90 -46.79
CA GLU A 127 36.32 -12.67 -47.58
C GLU A 127 35.97 -12.95 -49.06
N ARG A 128 36.32 -14.12 -49.63
CA ARG A 128 35.84 -14.61 -50.95
C ARG A 128 35.91 -16.15 -51.06
N TYR A 129 35.07 -16.71 -51.95
CA TYR A 129 35.00 -18.14 -52.31
C TYR A 129 36.34 -18.69 -52.86
N GLU A 130 37.27 -17.83 -53.29
CA GLU A 130 38.51 -18.22 -53.99
C GLU A 130 39.78 -18.17 -53.11
N ASP A 131 39.74 -17.55 -51.92
CA ASP A 131 40.97 -17.24 -51.16
C ASP A 131 41.26 -18.16 -49.95
N ALA A 132 40.36 -19.08 -49.58
CA ALA A 132 40.59 -19.97 -48.43
C ALA A 132 41.30 -21.30 -48.77
N ILE A 133 41.45 -21.62 -50.05
CA ILE A 133 42.04 -22.85 -50.53
C ILE A 133 42.68 -22.58 -51.89
N ASP A 134 43.96 -22.92 -52.08
CA ASP A 134 44.58 -22.93 -53.41
C ASP A 134 43.80 -23.89 -54.33
N TRP A 135 42.83 -23.34 -55.05
CA TRP A 135 41.91 -24.08 -55.91
C TRP A 135 42.64 -24.68 -57.11
N LYS A 136 43.81 -24.16 -57.52
CA LYS A 136 44.69 -24.84 -58.50
C LYS A 136 45.40 -26.06 -57.93
N THR A 137 45.48 -26.18 -56.60
CA THR A 137 45.98 -27.38 -55.92
C THR A 137 44.83 -28.31 -55.53
N VAL A 138 43.63 -27.81 -55.22
CA VAL A 138 42.45 -28.66 -54.98
C VAL A 138 41.81 -29.19 -56.25
N GLU A 139 41.78 -28.43 -57.35
CA GLU A 139 41.36 -28.92 -58.67
C GLU A 139 42.37 -29.94 -59.23
N ARG A 140 43.67 -29.74 -58.99
CA ARG A 140 44.74 -30.72 -59.32
C ARG A 140 44.74 -31.95 -58.41
N VAL A 141 44.17 -31.82 -57.20
CA VAL A 141 43.93 -32.94 -56.27
C VAL A 141 42.60 -33.62 -56.57
N GLY A 142 41.55 -32.92 -56.99
CA GLY A 142 40.27 -33.46 -57.46
C GLY A 142 40.44 -34.20 -58.78
N LEU A 143 41.34 -33.73 -59.65
CA LEU A 143 41.80 -34.44 -60.85
C LEU A 143 42.63 -35.70 -60.53
N ARG A 144 43.27 -35.80 -59.34
CA ARG A 144 43.95 -37.03 -58.89
C ARG A 144 43.11 -37.94 -58.01
N VAL A 145 42.09 -37.41 -57.32
CA VAL A 145 41.03 -38.23 -56.71
C VAL A 145 40.18 -38.87 -57.81
N ARG A 146 40.06 -38.24 -58.99
CA ARG A 146 39.56 -38.88 -60.22
C ARG A 146 40.41 -40.07 -60.70
N GLU A 147 41.72 -40.09 -60.45
CA GLU A 147 42.59 -41.20 -60.87
C GLU A 147 42.70 -42.34 -59.83
N CYS A 148 42.34 -42.11 -58.56
CA CYS A 148 42.45 -43.13 -57.51
C CYS A 148 41.14 -43.87 -57.19
N VAL A 149 40.01 -43.54 -57.83
CA VAL A 149 38.72 -44.22 -57.58
C VAL A 149 38.10 -44.87 -58.83
N TYR A 150 38.72 -44.77 -60.02
CA TYR A 150 38.18 -45.45 -61.21
C TYR A 150 39.22 -46.12 -62.10
N THR A 151 39.30 -47.45 -62.00
CA THR A 151 39.11 -48.26 -63.20
C THR A 151 37.60 -48.41 -63.38
N ASP A 152 37.06 -47.79 -64.44
CA ASP A 152 35.65 -47.80 -64.91
C ASP A 152 34.68 -46.72 -64.38
N ASN A 153 34.79 -45.50 -64.92
CA ASN A 153 33.73 -44.50 -65.11
C ASN A 153 32.55 -44.53 -64.10
N ASN A 154 32.53 -43.61 -63.11
CA ASN A 154 31.32 -42.92 -62.63
C ASN A 154 31.66 -41.71 -61.73
N ALA A 155 31.29 -40.49 -62.14
CA ALA A 155 31.62 -39.24 -61.45
C ALA A 155 30.89 -38.99 -60.09
N GLU A 156 30.48 -40.01 -59.36
CA GLU A 156 29.25 -39.96 -58.53
C GLU A 156 29.48 -40.04 -57.00
N THR A 157 30.71 -39.89 -56.49
CA THR A 157 31.00 -39.73 -55.03
C THR A 157 31.36 -38.30 -54.61
N SER A 158 31.37 -37.32 -55.53
CA SER A 158 31.74 -35.93 -55.22
C SER A 158 30.59 -35.08 -54.67
N ASP A 159 29.33 -35.37 -55.03
CA ASP A 159 28.18 -34.52 -54.67
C ASP A 159 27.93 -34.43 -53.16
N PHE A 160 28.09 -35.53 -52.41
CA PHE A 160 27.89 -35.53 -50.95
C PHE A 160 28.98 -34.75 -50.19
N LEU A 161 30.25 -34.92 -50.57
CA LEU A 161 31.35 -34.20 -49.93
C LEU A 161 31.29 -32.70 -50.26
N GLU A 162 30.92 -32.37 -51.50
CA GLU A 162 30.68 -30.99 -51.92
C GLU A 162 29.43 -30.38 -51.23
N ALA A 163 28.43 -31.19 -50.89
CA ALA A 163 27.28 -30.77 -50.12
C ALA A 163 27.66 -30.43 -48.66
N GLU A 164 28.43 -31.28 -47.98
CA GLU A 164 28.96 -30.99 -46.63
C GLU A 164 29.85 -29.74 -46.65
N GLU A 165 30.71 -29.58 -47.66
CA GLU A 165 31.53 -28.39 -47.81
C GLU A 165 30.67 -27.13 -47.92
N SER A 166 29.69 -27.14 -48.83
CA SER A 166 28.76 -26.02 -49.03
C SER A 166 27.98 -25.70 -47.75
N TYR A 167 27.56 -26.73 -47.01
CA TYR A 167 26.84 -26.60 -45.74
C TYR A 167 27.70 -25.90 -44.67
N TYR A 168 28.95 -26.30 -44.50
CA TYR A 168 29.86 -25.71 -43.52
C TYR A 168 30.32 -24.29 -43.90
N TYR A 169 30.34 -23.94 -45.18
CA TYR A 169 30.54 -22.57 -45.66
C TYR A 169 29.29 -21.69 -45.62
N LYS A 170 28.17 -22.20 -45.09
CA LYS A 170 26.88 -21.50 -44.97
C LYS A 170 26.19 -21.18 -46.31
N ASP A 171 26.62 -21.80 -47.42
CA ASP A 171 25.89 -21.80 -48.68
C ASP A 171 24.84 -22.92 -48.66
N TYR A 172 23.80 -22.71 -47.86
CA TYR A 172 22.76 -23.71 -47.61
C TYR A 172 21.92 -24.01 -48.85
N SER A 173 21.85 -23.09 -49.82
CA SER A 173 21.14 -23.30 -51.09
C SER A 173 21.88 -24.28 -51.99
N MET A 174 23.20 -24.10 -52.13
CA MET A 174 24.05 -25.02 -52.88
C MET A 174 24.12 -26.39 -52.17
N ALA A 175 24.30 -26.39 -50.85
CA ALA A 175 24.32 -27.60 -50.04
C ALA A 175 23.03 -28.42 -50.23
N LEU A 176 21.87 -27.76 -50.11
CA LEU A 176 20.56 -28.40 -50.28
C LEU A 176 20.41 -29.05 -51.65
N LYS A 177 20.76 -28.35 -52.73
CA LYS A 177 20.65 -28.87 -54.10
C LYS A 177 21.50 -30.14 -54.29
N LYS A 178 22.68 -30.17 -53.69
CA LYS A 178 23.61 -31.30 -53.78
C LYS A 178 23.17 -32.47 -52.90
N TYR A 179 22.68 -32.24 -51.68
CA TYR A 179 22.10 -33.30 -50.86
C TYR A 179 20.85 -33.92 -51.50
N GLU A 180 19.96 -33.12 -52.11
CA GLU A 180 18.78 -33.62 -52.82
C GLU A 180 19.14 -34.45 -54.07
N LEU A 181 20.26 -34.13 -54.72
CA LEU A 181 20.79 -34.93 -55.83
C LEU A 181 21.34 -36.27 -55.34
N ALA A 182 22.17 -36.25 -54.29
CA ALA A 182 22.71 -37.46 -53.64
C ALA A 182 21.60 -38.42 -53.15
N LEU A 183 20.46 -37.87 -52.72
CA LEU A 183 19.30 -38.65 -52.27
C LEU A 183 18.53 -39.34 -53.41
N LYS A 184 18.53 -38.80 -54.64
CA LYS A 184 17.81 -39.38 -55.79
C LYS A 184 18.49 -40.61 -56.37
N GLU A 185 19.78 -40.80 -56.08
CA GLU A 185 20.59 -41.90 -56.60
C GLU A 185 21.26 -42.73 -55.49
N PRO A 186 20.50 -43.29 -54.53
CA PRO A 186 21.06 -43.94 -53.34
C PRO A 186 21.88 -45.20 -53.65
N GLU A 187 21.56 -45.90 -54.75
CA GLU A 187 22.26 -47.11 -55.23
C GLU A 187 23.66 -46.80 -55.79
N LYS A 188 23.84 -45.61 -56.39
CA LYS A 188 25.11 -45.14 -56.96
C LYS A 188 26.05 -44.55 -55.92
N HIS A 189 25.47 -44.07 -54.81
CA HIS A 189 26.18 -43.45 -53.70
C HIS A 189 26.28 -44.39 -52.48
N LYS A 190 26.01 -45.68 -52.66
CA LYS A 190 26.60 -46.75 -51.86
C LYS A 190 28.12 -46.69 -52.03
N LEU A 191 28.76 -45.70 -51.42
CA LEU A 191 30.08 -45.93 -50.86
C LEU A 191 29.93 -47.23 -50.08
N THR A 192 30.65 -48.28 -50.49
CA THR A 192 30.85 -49.48 -49.69
C THR A 192 31.60 -49.08 -48.42
N PHE A 193 30.89 -48.41 -47.51
CA PHE A 193 31.29 -48.12 -46.12
C PHE A 193 31.28 -49.39 -45.27
N GLU A 194 30.97 -50.55 -45.87
CA GLU A 194 31.17 -51.88 -45.28
C GLU A 194 32.63 -52.16 -44.85
N ARG A 195 33.61 -51.33 -45.26
CA ARG A 195 35.04 -51.66 -45.13
C ARG A 195 35.91 -50.69 -44.32
N LEU A 196 35.35 -49.63 -43.73
CA LEU A 196 36.04 -48.74 -42.79
C LEU A 196 35.61 -49.06 -41.35
N PRO A 197 36.44 -49.70 -40.51
CA PRO A 197 35.97 -50.22 -39.22
C PRO A 197 35.70 -49.17 -38.13
N TYR A 198 35.83 -47.87 -38.41
CA TYR A 198 35.89 -46.83 -37.37
C TYR A 198 35.20 -45.50 -37.72
N ILE A 199 34.33 -45.47 -38.73
CA ILE A 199 33.36 -44.38 -38.90
C ILE A 199 32.00 -44.92 -38.46
N GLU A 200 31.49 -44.41 -37.34
CA GLU A 200 30.24 -44.84 -36.73
C GLU A 200 29.10 -44.78 -37.75
N PHE A 201 28.46 -45.93 -37.98
CA PHE A 201 27.42 -46.14 -38.99
C PHE A 201 26.17 -45.30 -38.69
N ILE A 202 25.96 -44.24 -39.47
CA ILE A 202 24.63 -43.72 -39.79
C ILE A 202 24.34 -44.23 -41.20
N PRO A 203 23.22 -44.90 -41.47
CA PRO A 203 22.96 -45.31 -42.83
C PRO A 203 22.81 -44.03 -43.69
N TYR A 204 23.30 -44.12 -44.93
CA TYR A 204 23.65 -42.96 -45.78
C TYR A 204 22.45 -42.02 -46.03
N ILE A 205 21.24 -42.57 -46.01
CA ILE A 205 20.00 -41.85 -46.33
C ILE A 205 19.53 -41.00 -45.13
N GLU A 206 19.70 -41.51 -43.91
CA GLU A 206 19.28 -40.89 -42.65
C GLU A 206 20.08 -39.63 -42.34
N PHE A 207 21.37 -39.67 -42.63
CA PHE A 207 22.25 -38.52 -42.46
C PHE A 207 21.98 -37.43 -43.51
N ILE A 208 21.73 -37.81 -44.76
CA ILE A 208 21.37 -36.86 -45.83
C ILE A 208 20.03 -36.19 -45.51
N ASP A 209 19.04 -36.94 -45.04
CA ASP A 209 17.74 -36.39 -44.65
C ASP A 209 17.85 -35.38 -43.51
N TYR A 210 18.68 -35.68 -42.50
CA TYR A 210 19.00 -34.74 -41.44
C TYR A 210 19.68 -33.46 -41.96
N ARG A 211 20.61 -33.58 -42.90
CA ARG A 211 21.32 -32.43 -43.49
C ARG A 211 20.42 -31.58 -44.39
N ILE A 212 19.55 -32.21 -45.19
CA ILE A 212 18.51 -31.52 -45.96
C ILE A 212 17.59 -30.75 -45.01
N ALA A 213 17.13 -31.39 -43.93
CA ALA A 213 16.30 -30.74 -42.92
C ALA A 213 17.01 -29.52 -42.30
N SER A 214 18.31 -29.66 -41.98
CA SER A 214 19.12 -28.58 -41.41
C SER A 214 19.33 -27.43 -42.40
N CYS A 215 19.51 -27.72 -43.69
CA CYS A 215 19.59 -26.69 -44.75
C CYS A 215 18.27 -25.92 -44.86
N TYR A 216 17.13 -26.63 -44.92
CA TYR A 216 15.82 -25.99 -44.96
C TYR A 216 15.56 -25.12 -43.73
N LEU A 217 15.98 -25.56 -42.55
CA LEU A 217 15.91 -24.77 -41.32
C LEU A 217 16.73 -23.47 -41.43
N LYS A 218 18.00 -23.57 -41.88
CA LYS A 218 18.90 -22.42 -42.02
C LYS A 218 18.44 -21.42 -43.09
N LEU A 219 17.86 -21.91 -44.19
CA LEU A 219 17.24 -21.08 -45.21
C LEU A 219 15.95 -20.41 -44.72
N ALA A 220 15.16 -21.11 -43.89
CA ALA A 220 13.97 -20.52 -43.27
C ALA A 220 14.34 -19.36 -42.34
N GLU A 221 15.41 -19.47 -41.56
CA GLU A 221 15.92 -18.39 -40.70
C GLU A 221 16.32 -17.12 -41.47
N GLN A 222 16.57 -17.22 -42.78
CA GLN A 222 17.01 -16.12 -43.66
C GLN A 222 15.93 -15.63 -44.63
N SER A 223 14.72 -16.20 -44.60
CA SER A 223 13.68 -15.98 -45.61
C SER A 223 12.56 -15.05 -45.12
N GLU A 224 12.07 -14.19 -46.01
CA GLU A 224 10.86 -13.38 -45.78
C GLU A 224 9.56 -14.22 -45.79
N SER A 225 9.60 -15.46 -46.30
CA SER A 225 8.44 -16.37 -46.37
C SER A 225 8.80 -17.78 -45.86
N PRO A 226 9.10 -17.92 -44.55
CA PRO A 226 9.80 -19.09 -44.02
C PRO A 226 8.91 -20.32 -43.78
N ASN A 227 7.58 -20.17 -43.82
CA ASN A 227 6.62 -21.22 -43.43
C ASN A 227 6.78 -22.53 -44.24
N ILE A 228 6.95 -22.41 -45.56
CA ILE A 228 7.13 -23.56 -46.46
C ILE A 228 8.47 -24.26 -46.16
N LEU A 229 9.50 -23.49 -45.86
CA LEU A 229 10.85 -24.00 -45.58
C LEU A 229 10.89 -24.73 -44.23
N TYR A 230 10.27 -24.20 -43.18
CA TYR A 230 10.11 -24.92 -41.90
C TYR A 230 9.30 -26.22 -42.07
N SER A 231 8.21 -26.19 -42.84
CA SER A 231 7.40 -27.39 -43.11
C SER A 231 8.22 -28.48 -43.81
N LYS A 232 9.04 -28.09 -44.78
CA LYS A 232 9.97 -29.03 -45.44
C LYS A 232 11.04 -29.55 -44.47
N ALA A 233 11.60 -28.69 -43.61
CA ALA A 233 12.57 -29.12 -42.61
C ALA A 233 12.01 -30.21 -41.69
N ILE A 234 10.75 -30.09 -41.25
CA ILE A 234 10.08 -31.09 -40.41
C ILE A 234 9.94 -32.41 -41.16
N VAL A 235 9.42 -32.40 -42.40
CA VAL A 235 9.21 -33.63 -43.19
C VAL A 235 10.50 -34.43 -43.36
N TYR A 236 11.60 -33.76 -43.72
CA TYR A 236 12.88 -34.44 -43.89
C TYR A 236 13.48 -34.91 -42.54
N ALA A 237 13.30 -34.15 -41.46
CA ALA A 237 13.76 -34.56 -40.14
C ALA A 237 12.95 -35.76 -39.57
N GLU A 238 11.63 -35.77 -39.74
CA GLU A 238 10.78 -36.91 -39.36
C GLU A 238 11.13 -38.16 -40.17
N ARG A 239 11.41 -38.00 -41.47
CA ARG A 239 11.89 -39.10 -42.31
C ARG A 239 13.22 -39.66 -41.79
N ALA A 240 14.16 -38.79 -41.42
CA ALA A 240 15.42 -39.20 -40.80
C ALA A 240 15.20 -39.95 -39.48
N ILE A 241 14.30 -39.48 -38.60
CA ILE A 241 13.98 -40.17 -37.34
C ILE A 241 13.34 -41.53 -37.58
N ASN A 242 12.38 -41.63 -38.49
CA ASN A 242 11.65 -42.89 -38.74
C ASN A 242 12.57 -43.99 -39.26
N HIS A 243 13.59 -43.64 -40.04
CA HIS A 243 14.60 -44.58 -40.52
C HIS A 243 15.57 -45.02 -39.40
N LEU A 244 15.78 -44.21 -38.35
CA LEU A 244 16.68 -44.54 -37.22
C LEU A 244 16.11 -45.55 -36.22
N ILE A 245 14.79 -45.83 -36.24
CA ILE A 245 14.07 -46.64 -35.23
C ILE A 245 14.56 -48.11 -35.15
N GLY A 246 15.35 -48.59 -36.12
CA GLY A 246 15.87 -49.98 -36.15
C GLY A 246 17.26 -50.24 -35.56
N SER A 247 17.97 -49.25 -34.99
CA SER A 247 19.36 -49.41 -34.53
C SER A 247 19.56 -48.98 -33.06
N GLU A 248 19.50 -49.93 -32.12
CA GLU A 248 19.30 -49.62 -30.69
C GLU A 248 20.54 -49.13 -29.92
N ASN A 249 21.79 -49.35 -30.38
CA ASN A 249 22.97 -49.15 -29.52
C ASN A 249 23.79 -47.86 -29.76
N TYR A 250 23.55 -47.10 -30.83
CA TYR A 250 24.40 -45.93 -31.21
C TYR A 250 23.60 -44.66 -31.58
N THR A 251 22.28 -44.66 -31.40
CA THR A 251 21.36 -43.66 -31.99
C THR A 251 21.02 -42.44 -31.12
N LYS A 252 21.35 -42.45 -29.82
CA LYS A 252 20.84 -41.42 -28.89
C LYS A 252 21.31 -39.98 -29.22
N PRO A 253 22.61 -39.67 -29.46
CA PRO A 253 23.05 -38.30 -29.70
C PRO A 253 22.51 -37.69 -31.00
N ILE A 254 22.48 -38.49 -32.08
CA ILE A 254 22.00 -38.06 -33.40
C ILE A 254 20.49 -37.88 -33.39
N LYS A 255 19.75 -38.78 -32.72
CA LYS A 255 18.31 -38.63 -32.50
C LYS A 255 18.02 -37.30 -31.77
N THR A 256 18.81 -36.95 -30.75
CA THR A 256 18.68 -35.66 -30.05
C THR A 256 18.96 -34.46 -30.96
N GLU A 257 19.91 -34.55 -31.89
CA GLU A 257 20.17 -33.48 -32.87
C GLU A 257 19.02 -33.31 -33.88
N ILE A 258 18.50 -34.41 -34.42
CA ILE A 258 17.39 -34.37 -35.38
C ILE A 258 16.11 -33.86 -34.70
N GLN A 259 15.83 -34.34 -33.48
CA GLN A 259 14.74 -33.82 -32.65
C GLN A 259 14.90 -32.31 -32.40
N SER A 260 16.13 -31.82 -32.19
CA SER A 260 16.41 -30.37 -32.06
C SER A 260 16.04 -29.58 -33.33
N VAL A 261 16.21 -30.15 -34.53
CA VAL A 261 15.79 -29.54 -35.79
C VAL A 261 14.25 -29.47 -35.88
N ILE A 262 13.56 -30.56 -35.55
CA ILE A 262 12.08 -30.62 -35.50
C ILE A 262 11.54 -29.59 -34.50
N ALA A 263 12.12 -29.53 -33.30
CA ALA A 263 11.73 -28.57 -32.29
C ALA A 263 11.90 -27.12 -32.76
N THR A 264 13.02 -26.81 -33.41
CA THR A 264 13.31 -25.45 -33.90
C THR A 264 12.36 -25.06 -35.04
N ALA A 265 12.05 -25.98 -35.95
CA ALA A 265 11.13 -25.72 -37.06
C ALA A 265 9.68 -25.51 -36.59
N HIS A 266 9.18 -26.37 -35.68
CA HIS A 266 7.85 -26.16 -35.06
C HIS A 266 7.78 -24.86 -34.26
N PHE A 267 8.86 -24.50 -33.55
CA PHE A 267 8.92 -23.21 -32.86
C PHE A 267 8.83 -22.04 -33.85
N GLY A 268 9.53 -22.11 -34.98
CA GLY A 268 9.45 -21.11 -36.06
C GLY A 268 8.04 -20.96 -36.64
N ILE A 269 7.36 -22.08 -36.94
CA ILE A 269 5.96 -22.07 -37.41
C ILE A 269 5.03 -21.48 -36.34
N GLY A 270 5.22 -21.85 -35.08
CA GLY A 270 4.46 -21.31 -33.96
C GLY A 270 4.57 -19.79 -33.87
N LYS A 271 5.78 -19.23 -34.08
CA LYS A 271 6.00 -17.78 -34.10
C LYS A 271 5.20 -17.07 -35.21
N ILE A 272 5.16 -17.64 -36.42
CA ILE A 272 4.40 -17.07 -37.55
C ILE A 272 2.90 -17.01 -37.22
N PHE A 273 2.34 -18.06 -36.62
CA PHE A 273 0.93 -18.06 -36.22
C PHE A 273 0.65 -17.10 -35.06
N PHE A 274 1.60 -16.98 -34.13
CA PHE A 274 1.52 -16.03 -33.03
C PHE A 274 1.47 -14.58 -33.54
N GLU A 275 2.35 -14.21 -34.48
CA GLU A 275 2.35 -12.88 -35.13
C GLU A 275 1.05 -12.60 -35.91
N LYS A 276 0.40 -13.65 -36.43
CA LYS A 276 -0.91 -13.56 -37.09
C LYS A 276 -2.10 -13.59 -36.13
N THR A 277 -1.87 -13.53 -34.82
CA THR A 277 -2.90 -13.62 -33.75
C THR A 277 -3.68 -14.94 -33.71
N ASP A 278 -3.23 -15.99 -34.44
CA ASP A 278 -3.80 -17.34 -34.38
C ASP A 278 -3.12 -18.15 -33.26
N TYR A 279 -3.41 -17.76 -32.02
CA TYR A 279 -2.76 -18.33 -30.84
C TYR A 279 -3.02 -19.83 -30.65
N LYS A 280 -4.12 -20.35 -31.19
CA LYS A 280 -4.47 -21.78 -31.09
C LYS A 280 -3.51 -22.63 -31.93
N LYS A 281 -3.23 -22.20 -33.17
CA LYS A 281 -2.23 -22.88 -34.02
C LYS A 281 -0.81 -22.64 -33.53
N ALA A 282 -0.52 -21.47 -32.96
CA ALA A 282 0.75 -21.20 -32.32
C ALA A 282 1.02 -22.18 -31.16
N LEU A 283 0.06 -22.33 -30.24
CA LEU A 283 0.15 -23.24 -29.10
C LEU A 283 0.33 -24.71 -29.52
N SER A 284 -0.39 -25.16 -30.54
CA SER A 284 -0.25 -26.52 -31.07
C SER A 284 1.17 -26.77 -31.59
N ASN A 285 1.75 -25.81 -32.32
CA ASN A 285 3.12 -25.92 -32.81
C ASN A 285 4.15 -25.82 -31.68
N TYR A 286 3.95 -24.96 -30.68
CA TYR A 286 4.84 -24.90 -29.53
C TYR A 286 4.80 -26.18 -28.68
N GLN A 287 3.65 -26.83 -28.54
CA GLN A 287 3.56 -28.14 -27.88
C GLN A 287 4.38 -29.21 -28.62
N LEU A 288 4.28 -29.25 -29.96
CA LEU A 288 5.08 -30.15 -30.79
C LEU A 288 6.58 -29.83 -30.68
N ALA A 289 6.93 -28.55 -30.62
CA ALA A 289 8.32 -28.13 -30.38
C ALA A 289 8.83 -28.63 -29.03
N LEU A 290 8.02 -28.49 -27.96
CA LEU A 290 8.40 -28.89 -26.60
C LEU A 290 8.61 -30.40 -26.47
N GLN A 291 7.78 -31.20 -27.15
CA GLN A 291 7.88 -32.66 -27.16
C GLN A 291 9.17 -33.16 -27.84
N ASN A 292 9.74 -32.36 -28.75
CA ASN A 292 10.91 -32.71 -29.54
C ASN A 292 12.22 -32.07 -29.02
N THR A 293 12.25 -31.50 -27.81
CA THR A 293 13.51 -30.97 -27.25
C THR A 293 13.81 -31.50 -25.85
N GLU A 294 15.03 -32.03 -25.68
CA GLU A 294 15.58 -32.39 -24.37
C GLU A 294 16.47 -31.29 -23.79
N LYS A 295 16.88 -30.30 -24.60
CA LYS A 295 17.74 -29.19 -24.19
C LYS A 295 16.97 -28.19 -23.31
N GLU A 296 17.42 -28.03 -22.06
CA GLU A 296 16.81 -27.12 -21.08
C GLU A 296 16.61 -25.68 -21.59
N PRO A 297 17.60 -25.01 -22.23
CA PRO A 297 17.40 -23.67 -22.78
C PRO A 297 16.25 -23.59 -23.79
N SER A 298 16.14 -24.58 -24.68
CA SER A 298 15.09 -24.65 -25.70
C SER A 298 13.72 -24.93 -25.09
N LYS A 299 13.63 -25.77 -24.04
CA LYS A 299 12.37 -26.02 -23.31
C LYS A 299 11.84 -24.75 -22.67
N ILE A 300 12.71 -23.97 -22.02
CA ILE A 300 12.35 -22.71 -21.39
C ILE A 300 11.79 -21.74 -22.43
N LYS A 301 12.51 -21.55 -23.55
CA LYS A 301 12.09 -20.68 -24.66
C LYS A 301 10.70 -21.04 -25.21
N ILE A 302 10.43 -22.32 -25.39
CA ILE A 302 9.14 -22.80 -25.90
C ILE A 302 8.02 -22.60 -24.86
N GLN A 303 8.29 -22.90 -23.59
CA GLN A 303 7.33 -22.69 -22.50
C GLN A 303 6.96 -21.21 -22.30
N LEU A 304 7.91 -20.29 -22.51
CA LEU A 304 7.65 -18.85 -22.52
C LEU A 304 6.70 -18.46 -23.67
N ALA A 305 6.99 -18.89 -24.89
CA ALA A 305 6.15 -18.61 -26.05
C ALA A 305 4.72 -19.17 -25.88
N MET A 306 4.58 -20.36 -25.25
CA MET A 306 3.30 -20.92 -24.87
C MET A 306 2.56 -20.07 -23.83
N THR A 307 3.27 -19.59 -22.80
CA THR A 307 2.69 -18.76 -21.73
C THR A 307 2.04 -17.51 -22.31
N PHE A 308 2.70 -16.84 -23.25
CA PHE A 308 2.12 -15.69 -23.94
C PHE A 308 0.92 -16.01 -24.81
N ALA A 309 0.98 -17.11 -25.56
CA ALA A 309 -0.12 -17.48 -26.42
C ALA A 309 -1.39 -17.80 -25.59
N TYR A 310 -1.23 -18.38 -24.39
CA TYR A 310 -2.33 -18.52 -23.43
C TYR A 310 -2.82 -17.17 -22.86
N LEU A 311 -1.92 -16.26 -22.49
CA LEU A 311 -2.31 -14.93 -21.99
C LEU A 311 -3.09 -14.12 -23.03
N ASN A 312 -2.64 -14.10 -24.29
CA ASN A 312 -3.34 -13.41 -25.37
C ASN A 312 -4.69 -14.07 -25.74
N GLN A 313 -4.93 -15.31 -25.31
CA GLN A 313 -6.24 -15.96 -25.38
C GLN A 313 -7.13 -15.68 -24.15
N GLY A 314 -6.63 -14.98 -23.13
CA GLY A 314 -7.31 -14.85 -21.84
C GLY A 314 -7.28 -16.12 -20.98
N ASP A 315 -6.52 -17.15 -21.36
CA ASP A 315 -6.38 -18.41 -20.61
C ASP A 315 -5.30 -18.28 -19.53
N VAL A 316 -5.62 -17.51 -18.50
CA VAL A 316 -4.72 -17.21 -17.39
C VAL A 316 -4.29 -18.50 -16.67
N LYS A 317 -5.17 -19.49 -16.54
CA LYS A 317 -4.91 -20.76 -15.84
C LYS A 317 -3.77 -21.56 -16.51
N ASN A 318 -3.85 -21.77 -17.82
CA ASN A 318 -2.82 -22.51 -18.53
C ASN A 318 -1.53 -21.72 -18.72
N ALA A 319 -1.62 -20.39 -18.82
CA ALA A 319 -0.46 -19.50 -18.74
C ALA A 319 0.30 -19.74 -17.42
N THR A 320 -0.38 -19.76 -16.28
CA THR A 320 0.24 -20.01 -14.96
C THR A 320 0.90 -21.38 -14.90
N VAL A 321 0.21 -22.44 -15.32
CA VAL A 321 0.75 -23.82 -15.26
C VAL A 321 2.01 -23.93 -16.11
N THR A 322 2.01 -23.32 -17.30
CA THR A 322 3.15 -23.36 -18.21
C THR A 322 4.30 -22.53 -17.66
N CYS A 323 4.01 -21.34 -17.13
CA CYS A 323 4.97 -20.48 -16.48
C CYS A 323 5.62 -21.16 -15.25
N LYS A 324 4.87 -21.99 -14.47
CA LYS A 324 5.41 -22.66 -13.25
C LYS A 324 6.52 -23.66 -13.57
N ARG A 325 6.54 -24.16 -14.80
CA ARG A 325 7.53 -25.11 -15.30
C ARG A 325 8.85 -24.43 -15.68
N ILE A 326 8.85 -23.09 -15.78
CA ILE A 326 10.01 -22.26 -16.11
C ILE A 326 10.80 -22.00 -14.81
N ARG A 327 11.54 -23.00 -14.32
CA ARG A 327 12.49 -22.85 -13.20
C ARG A 327 13.90 -23.18 -13.69
N PRO A 328 14.80 -22.21 -13.90
CA PRO A 328 16.19 -22.51 -14.21
C PRO A 328 16.80 -23.22 -12.99
N THR A 329 17.36 -24.41 -13.20
CA THR A 329 17.87 -25.26 -12.10
C THR A 329 19.27 -24.86 -11.63
N THR A 330 20.02 -24.06 -12.40
CA THR A 330 21.37 -23.58 -12.02
C THR A 330 21.72 -22.19 -12.57
N GLU A 331 22.55 -21.44 -11.85
CA GLU A 331 23.10 -20.12 -12.26
C GLU A 331 23.92 -20.20 -13.56
N LYS A 332 24.57 -21.35 -13.81
CA LYS A 332 25.33 -21.62 -15.04
C LYS A 332 24.43 -21.71 -16.27
N SER A 333 23.25 -22.32 -16.14
CA SER A 333 22.22 -22.35 -17.19
C SER A 333 21.70 -20.94 -17.48
N LEU A 334 21.51 -20.12 -16.44
CA LEU A 334 21.10 -18.72 -16.56
C LEU A 334 22.14 -17.91 -17.34
N LYS A 335 23.42 -17.97 -16.94
CA LYS A 335 24.52 -17.22 -17.58
C LYS A 335 24.76 -17.64 -19.03
N SER A 336 24.66 -18.93 -19.36
CA SER A 336 24.81 -19.40 -20.75
C SER A 336 23.62 -19.04 -21.65
N MET A 337 22.44 -18.86 -21.05
CA MET A 337 21.26 -18.36 -21.76
C MET A 337 21.45 -16.86 -22.06
N LEU A 338 21.87 -16.10 -21.08
CA LEU A 338 21.93 -14.63 -21.13
C LEU A 338 23.02 -14.03 -22.05
N THR A 339 23.91 -14.82 -22.66
CA THR A 339 24.92 -14.35 -23.63
C THR A 339 24.40 -14.19 -25.06
N VAL A 340 23.09 -14.34 -25.29
CA VAL A 340 22.47 -14.24 -26.62
C VAL A 340 21.38 -13.16 -26.60
N ASP A 341 21.48 -12.16 -27.49
CA ASP A 341 20.56 -11.01 -27.67
C ASP A 341 19.03 -11.32 -27.61
N PRO A 342 18.52 -12.49 -28.07
CA PRO A 342 17.10 -12.83 -28.01
C PRO A 342 16.49 -12.98 -26.59
N ILE A 343 17.29 -13.07 -25.53
CA ILE A 343 16.79 -13.41 -24.17
C ILE A 343 16.34 -12.18 -23.36
N ILE A 344 16.75 -10.97 -23.75
CA ILE A 344 16.23 -9.74 -23.12
C ILE A 344 14.70 -9.66 -23.33
N GLY A 345 14.22 -10.02 -24.52
CA GLY A 345 12.79 -10.18 -24.80
C GLY A 345 12.12 -11.25 -23.92
N GLU A 346 12.81 -12.35 -23.61
CA GLU A 346 12.30 -13.46 -22.78
C GLU A 346 12.14 -13.09 -21.29
N THR A 347 12.88 -12.14 -20.75
CA THR A 347 12.67 -11.68 -19.37
C THR A 347 11.58 -10.62 -19.27
N LEU A 348 11.53 -9.70 -20.24
CA LEU A 348 10.40 -8.78 -20.38
C LEU A 348 9.09 -9.56 -20.49
N THR A 349 9.12 -10.66 -21.23
CA THR A 349 8.03 -11.64 -21.35
C THR A 349 7.56 -12.18 -20.00
N ILE A 350 8.49 -12.65 -19.17
CA ILE A 350 8.16 -13.19 -17.84
C ILE A 350 7.53 -12.08 -17.00
N ALA A 351 8.15 -10.89 -16.98
CA ALA A 351 7.68 -9.76 -16.20
C ALA A 351 6.25 -9.34 -16.61
N ARG A 352 5.97 -9.24 -17.91
CA ARG A 352 4.64 -8.92 -18.44
C ARG A 352 3.62 -10.00 -18.12
N GLY A 353 4.01 -11.27 -18.17
CA GLY A 353 3.15 -12.38 -17.77
C GLY A 353 2.76 -12.36 -16.29
N VAL A 354 3.70 -12.02 -15.41
CA VAL A 354 3.43 -11.87 -13.97
C VAL A 354 2.52 -10.66 -13.71
N GLN A 355 2.74 -9.55 -14.42
CA GLN A 355 1.90 -8.34 -14.32
C GLN A 355 0.43 -8.64 -14.68
N LEU A 356 0.19 -9.26 -15.85
CA LEU A 356 -1.15 -9.66 -16.30
C LEU A 356 -1.79 -10.67 -15.34
N TYR A 357 -1.00 -11.55 -14.73
CA TYR A 357 -1.49 -12.51 -13.74
C TYR A 357 -1.93 -11.83 -12.42
N LEU A 358 -1.22 -10.79 -11.99
CA LEU A 358 -1.65 -9.96 -10.85
C LEU A 358 -2.91 -9.16 -11.17
N GLU A 359 -3.07 -8.69 -12.41
CA GLU A 359 -4.29 -8.01 -12.87
C GLU A 359 -5.51 -8.93 -12.84
N ALA A 360 -5.30 -10.24 -13.02
CA ALA A 360 -6.33 -11.25 -12.86
C ALA A 360 -6.60 -11.67 -11.39
N GLY A 361 -5.97 -11.02 -10.39
CA GLY A 361 -6.37 -11.09 -8.97
C GLY A 361 -5.84 -12.25 -8.12
N ASN A 362 -4.78 -12.98 -8.53
CA ASN A 362 -4.27 -14.15 -7.77
C ASN A 362 -2.84 -13.93 -7.20
N ALA A 363 -2.73 -13.33 -6.02
CA ALA A 363 -1.45 -12.86 -5.45
C ALA A 363 -0.50 -13.97 -4.95
N VAL A 364 -1.01 -15.11 -4.46
CA VAL A 364 -0.20 -16.12 -3.73
C VAL A 364 0.85 -16.79 -4.60
N SER A 365 0.53 -17.14 -5.85
CA SER A 365 1.52 -17.71 -6.78
C SER A 365 2.48 -16.65 -7.32
N ALA A 366 2.07 -15.38 -7.37
CA ALA A 366 2.88 -14.29 -7.90
C ALA A 366 4.12 -13.99 -7.04
N ILE A 367 4.07 -14.27 -5.74
CA ILE A 367 5.20 -14.08 -4.81
C ILE A 367 6.41 -14.97 -5.21
N ASP A 368 6.20 -16.25 -5.50
CA ASP A 368 7.25 -17.17 -5.96
C ASP A 368 7.88 -16.71 -7.30
N TYR A 369 7.06 -16.14 -8.19
CA TYR A 369 7.53 -15.58 -9.46
C TYR A 369 8.25 -14.25 -9.30
N LYS A 370 7.87 -13.47 -8.29
CA LYS A 370 8.50 -12.21 -7.93
C LYS A 370 9.98 -12.42 -7.64
N GLU A 371 10.31 -13.39 -6.78
CA GLU A 371 11.70 -13.75 -6.45
C GLU A 371 12.50 -14.19 -7.68
N THR A 372 11.85 -14.94 -8.57
CA THR A 372 12.46 -15.39 -9.82
C THR A 372 12.72 -14.20 -10.74
N THR A 373 11.74 -13.31 -10.92
CA THR A 373 11.84 -12.08 -11.71
C THR A 373 12.94 -11.16 -11.18
N PHE A 374 13.11 -11.04 -9.86
CA PHE A 374 14.22 -10.27 -9.27
C PHE A 374 15.58 -10.86 -9.56
N LYS A 375 15.73 -12.20 -9.49
CA LYS A 375 16.99 -12.87 -9.84
C LYS A 375 17.35 -12.63 -11.31
N TYR A 376 16.36 -12.70 -12.20
CA TYR A 376 16.55 -12.39 -13.62
C TYR A 376 16.86 -10.91 -13.86
N HIS A 377 16.18 -9.98 -13.18
CA HIS A 377 16.46 -8.55 -13.28
C HIS A 377 17.87 -8.21 -12.80
N ALA A 378 18.30 -8.72 -11.64
CA ALA A 378 19.64 -8.48 -11.12
C ALA A 378 20.71 -9.00 -12.10
N ALA A 379 20.52 -10.21 -12.65
CA ALA A 379 21.42 -10.79 -13.64
C ALA A 379 21.43 -9.95 -14.94
N LEU A 380 20.28 -9.51 -15.44
CA LEU A 380 20.19 -8.67 -16.64
C LEU A 380 20.78 -7.28 -16.43
N THR A 381 20.57 -6.65 -15.29
CA THR A 381 21.16 -5.33 -14.99
C THR A 381 22.68 -5.41 -14.95
N GLU A 382 23.25 -6.50 -14.44
CA GLU A 382 24.69 -6.76 -14.49
C GLU A 382 25.20 -6.90 -15.95
N ILE A 383 24.44 -7.59 -16.81
CA ILE A 383 24.80 -7.81 -18.22
C ILE A 383 24.63 -6.53 -19.05
N LEU A 384 23.48 -5.87 -18.93
CA LEU A 384 23.12 -4.65 -19.66
C LEU A 384 23.94 -3.45 -19.21
N GLY A 385 24.33 -3.39 -17.94
CA GLY A 385 25.28 -2.41 -17.43
C GLY A 385 26.65 -2.47 -18.10
N GLY A 386 26.97 -3.57 -18.80
CA GLY A 386 28.16 -3.73 -19.63
C GLY A 386 27.96 -3.47 -21.14
N THR A 387 26.73 -3.25 -21.62
CA THR A 387 26.42 -3.11 -23.06
C THR A 387 25.80 -1.76 -23.38
N SER A 388 26.44 -0.98 -24.25
CA SER A 388 26.02 0.36 -24.69
C SER A 388 25.05 0.36 -25.91
N SER A 389 24.27 -0.70 -26.11
CA SER A 389 23.36 -0.80 -27.27
C SER A 389 22.03 -0.08 -27.02
N ALA A 390 21.49 0.58 -28.06
CA ALA A 390 20.20 1.27 -27.99
C ALA A 390 19.03 0.31 -27.67
N SER A 391 19.10 -0.94 -28.13
CA SER A 391 18.11 -1.98 -27.81
C SER A 391 18.11 -2.34 -26.33
N GLY A 392 19.27 -2.41 -25.67
CA GLY A 392 19.37 -2.71 -24.24
C GLY A 392 18.68 -1.67 -23.35
N ALA A 393 18.82 -0.39 -23.69
CA ALA A 393 18.17 0.71 -22.98
C ALA A 393 16.63 0.69 -23.13
N GLU A 394 16.13 0.31 -24.30
CA GLU A 394 14.69 0.21 -24.58
C GLU A 394 14.00 -0.91 -23.79
N TYR A 395 14.67 -2.02 -23.53
CA TYR A 395 14.13 -3.07 -22.66
C TYR A 395 14.26 -2.74 -21.18
N GLN A 396 15.30 -2.01 -20.80
CA GLN A 396 15.55 -1.62 -19.41
C GLN A 396 14.48 -0.65 -18.89
N LYS A 397 13.98 0.29 -19.72
CA LYS A 397 12.86 1.18 -19.35
C LYS A 397 11.60 0.41 -18.97
N GLU A 398 11.19 -0.54 -19.82
CA GLU A 398 9.95 -1.31 -19.64
C GLU A 398 10.06 -2.29 -18.47
N LEU A 399 11.21 -2.97 -18.34
CA LEU A 399 11.43 -3.91 -17.24
C LEU A 399 11.42 -3.22 -15.87
N ASN A 400 12.03 -2.04 -15.74
CA ASN A 400 12.04 -1.29 -14.48
C ASN A 400 10.63 -0.85 -14.08
N TYR A 401 9.84 -0.35 -15.04
CA TYR A 401 8.45 0.03 -14.78
C TYR A 401 7.62 -1.18 -14.33
N ILE A 402 7.65 -2.29 -15.08
CA ILE A 402 6.88 -3.49 -14.73
C ILE A 402 7.28 -3.97 -13.33
N LEU A 403 8.56 -4.00 -13.02
CA LEU A 403 9.05 -4.42 -11.69
C LEU A 403 8.55 -3.51 -10.56
N GLY A 404 8.55 -2.20 -10.78
CA GLY A 404 7.98 -1.23 -9.86
C GLY A 404 6.48 -1.44 -9.64
N SER A 405 5.71 -1.62 -10.71
CA SER A 405 4.28 -1.94 -10.65
C SER A 405 4.00 -3.26 -9.92
N LEU A 406 4.83 -4.29 -10.15
CA LEU A 406 4.76 -5.57 -9.43
C LEU A 406 4.99 -5.40 -7.93
N PHE A 407 5.98 -4.59 -7.52
CA PHE A 407 6.23 -4.28 -6.11
C PHE A 407 5.07 -3.54 -5.47
N TYR A 408 4.49 -2.58 -6.18
CA TYR A 408 3.33 -1.82 -5.73
C TYR A 408 2.10 -2.72 -5.53
N LYS A 409 1.77 -3.60 -6.48
CA LYS A 409 0.61 -4.51 -6.40
C LYS A 409 0.66 -5.53 -5.26
N VAL A 410 1.86 -5.83 -4.76
CA VAL A 410 2.07 -6.72 -3.61
C VAL A 410 2.37 -5.94 -2.33
N GLU A 411 2.00 -4.65 -2.31
CA GLU A 411 2.08 -3.75 -1.16
C GLU A 411 3.49 -3.59 -0.56
N ARG A 412 4.53 -3.81 -1.39
CA ARG A 412 5.94 -3.54 -1.02
C ARG A 412 6.35 -2.15 -1.48
N PHE A 413 5.71 -1.15 -0.89
CA PHE A 413 5.76 0.24 -1.30
C PHE A 413 7.18 0.83 -1.34
N GLU A 414 8.02 0.63 -0.32
CA GLU A 414 9.39 1.15 -0.32
C GLU A 414 10.23 0.61 -1.50
N SER A 415 10.07 -0.67 -1.83
CA SER A 415 10.77 -1.27 -2.98
C SER A 415 10.17 -0.79 -4.31
N ALA A 416 8.86 -0.57 -4.37
CA ALA A 416 8.18 -0.03 -5.54
C ALA A 416 8.69 1.39 -5.85
N GLU A 417 8.72 2.25 -4.84
CA GLU A 417 9.17 3.63 -4.95
C GLU A 417 10.61 3.73 -5.47
N GLN A 418 11.53 2.96 -4.89
CA GLN A 418 12.94 2.96 -5.32
C GLN A 418 13.11 2.56 -6.79
N VAL A 419 12.35 1.56 -7.24
CA VAL A 419 12.46 1.06 -8.62
C VAL A 419 11.75 2.01 -9.61
N LEU A 420 10.57 2.52 -9.26
CA LEU A 420 9.83 3.46 -10.10
C LEU A 420 10.57 4.80 -10.24
N THR A 421 11.11 5.34 -9.15
CA THR A 421 11.92 6.57 -9.18
C THR A 421 13.15 6.40 -10.07
N LYS A 422 13.88 5.28 -9.95
CA LYS A 422 15.00 4.98 -10.86
C LYS A 422 14.56 4.80 -12.31
N ALA A 423 13.36 4.26 -12.55
CA ALA A 423 12.83 4.13 -13.91
C ALA A 423 12.59 5.52 -14.53
N ILE A 424 12.01 6.44 -13.75
CA ILE A 424 11.75 7.83 -14.15
C ILE A 424 13.06 8.61 -14.37
N GLU A 425 14.02 8.51 -13.44
CA GLU A 425 15.29 9.23 -13.51
C GLU A 425 16.13 8.81 -14.74
N ASN A 426 16.15 7.51 -15.03
CA ASN A 426 16.92 6.98 -16.16
C ASN A 426 16.21 7.14 -17.50
N PHE A 427 14.87 7.18 -17.51
CA PHE A 427 14.05 7.17 -18.72
C PHE A 427 12.86 8.14 -18.62
N PRO A 428 13.09 9.45 -18.50
CA PRO A 428 12.02 10.43 -18.28
C PRO A 428 11.00 10.50 -19.43
N ASP A 429 11.44 10.31 -20.68
CA ASP A 429 10.59 10.37 -21.88
C ASP A 429 9.91 9.02 -22.23
N SER A 430 9.87 8.07 -21.29
CA SER A 430 9.22 6.77 -21.48
C SER A 430 7.70 6.88 -21.53
N ASN A 431 7.04 6.03 -22.32
CA ASN A 431 5.57 5.90 -22.38
C ASN A 431 4.96 5.32 -21.09
N PHE A 432 5.76 5.05 -20.06
CA PHE A 432 5.34 4.52 -18.75
C PHE A 432 5.61 5.52 -17.62
N THR A 433 6.12 6.70 -17.93
CA THR A 433 6.54 7.68 -16.90
C THR A 433 5.32 8.25 -16.16
N ASP A 434 4.21 8.48 -16.86
CA ASP A 434 2.93 8.89 -16.26
C ASP A 434 2.35 7.80 -15.36
N ASP A 435 2.30 6.55 -15.82
CA ASP A 435 1.90 5.40 -15.01
C ASP A 435 2.77 5.27 -13.74
N ALA A 436 4.07 5.48 -13.85
CA ALA A 436 5.01 5.39 -12.73
C ALA A 436 4.74 6.50 -11.70
N TRP A 437 4.55 7.74 -12.14
CA TRP A 437 4.18 8.85 -11.26
C TRP A 437 2.83 8.63 -10.60
N TYR A 438 1.85 8.11 -11.34
CA TYR A 438 0.54 7.75 -10.81
C TYR A 438 0.66 6.69 -9.72
N ALA A 439 1.41 5.61 -9.97
CA ALA A 439 1.62 4.55 -9.00
C ALA A 439 2.33 5.05 -7.72
N ILE A 440 3.31 5.96 -7.86
CA ILE A 440 3.95 6.63 -6.71
C ILE A 440 2.93 7.50 -5.96
N GLY A 441 2.07 8.23 -6.67
CA GLY A 441 1.01 9.05 -6.09
C GLY A 441 0.01 8.23 -5.28
N ASP A 442 -0.55 7.17 -5.85
CA ASP A 442 -1.54 6.31 -5.19
C ASP A 442 -0.92 5.53 -4.01
N MET A 443 0.31 5.07 -4.16
CA MET A 443 1.07 4.47 -3.07
C MET A 443 1.20 5.42 -1.88
N ASN A 444 1.63 6.66 -2.13
CA ASN A 444 1.76 7.67 -1.08
C ASN A 444 0.40 8.03 -0.46
N TYR A 445 -0.67 8.03 -1.25
CA TYR A 445 -2.05 8.21 -0.74
C TYR A 445 -2.40 7.10 0.27
N LYS A 446 -2.16 5.83 -0.10
CA LYS A 446 -2.41 4.66 0.78
C LYS A 446 -1.56 4.66 2.04
N LEU A 447 -0.34 5.19 1.96
CA LEU A 447 0.55 5.42 3.10
C LEU A 447 0.17 6.64 3.95
N GLN A 448 -0.90 7.36 3.58
CA GLN A 448 -1.35 8.61 4.23
C GLN A 448 -0.33 9.76 4.12
N SER A 449 0.61 9.66 3.19
CA SER A 449 1.57 10.70 2.79
C SER A 449 0.96 11.59 1.71
N TYR A 450 -0.07 12.34 2.09
CA TYR A 450 -0.93 13.08 1.16
C TYR A 450 -0.22 14.21 0.40
N ILE A 451 0.81 14.84 0.99
CA ILE A 451 1.57 15.91 0.33
C ILE A 451 2.43 15.33 -0.80
N GLU A 452 3.12 14.24 -0.51
CA GLU A 452 3.94 13.49 -1.47
C GLU A 452 3.07 12.89 -2.57
N SER A 453 1.89 12.39 -2.20
CA SER A 453 0.87 11.91 -3.12
C SER A 453 0.44 13.00 -4.10
N GLN A 454 0.03 14.17 -3.60
CA GLN A 454 -0.32 15.33 -4.43
C GLN A 454 0.82 15.75 -5.37
N SER A 455 2.06 15.75 -4.85
CA SER A 455 3.25 16.11 -5.65
C SER A 455 3.43 15.17 -6.84
N ALA A 456 3.33 13.86 -6.61
CA ALA A 456 3.45 12.85 -7.64
C ALA A 456 2.30 12.91 -8.66
N PHE A 457 1.05 13.07 -8.21
CA PHE A 457 -0.08 13.22 -9.12
C PHE A 457 -0.01 14.49 -9.98
N ARG A 458 0.52 15.61 -9.44
CA ARG A 458 0.77 16.81 -10.26
C ARG A 458 1.79 16.55 -11.37
N LYS A 459 2.76 15.65 -11.17
CA LYS A 459 3.70 15.26 -12.25
C LYS A 459 2.98 14.58 -13.41
N VAL A 460 1.92 13.82 -13.15
CA VAL A 460 1.07 13.23 -14.19
C VAL A 460 0.35 14.34 -14.98
N ILE A 461 -0.32 15.24 -14.25
CA ILE A 461 -1.18 16.29 -14.84
C ILE A 461 -0.39 17.32 -15.64
N ASP A 462 0.72 17.81 -15.10
CA ASP A 462 1.55 18.86 -15.68
C ASP A 462 2.50 18.31 -16.75
N GLY A 463 3.01 17.09 -16.54
CA GLY A 463 4.00 16.46 -17.43
C GLY A 463 3.41 15.77 -18.64
N PHE A 464 2.17 15.26 -18.53
CA PHE A 464 1.58 14.37 -19.55
C PHE A 464 0.14 14.79 -19.90
N PRO A 465 -0.06 15.90 -20.65
CA PRO A 465 -1.39 16.47 -20.92
C PRO A 465 -2.39 15.55 -21.62
N ASN A 466 -1.92 14.49 -22.30
CA ASN A 466 -2.75 13.54 -23.03
C ASN A 466 -2.88 12.17 -22.32
N SER A 467 -2.39 12.03 -21.08
CA SER A 467 -2.50 10.77 -20.32
C SER A 467 -3.95 10.48 -19.93
N ASP A 468 -4.38 9.22 -20.04
CA ASP A 468 -5.70 8.77 -19.59
C ASP A 468 -5.84 8.81 -18.06
N LEU A 469 -4.72 8.92 -17.33
CA LEU A 469 -4.66 8.93 -15.86
C LEU A 469 -4.81 10.32 -15.23
N ARG A 470 -4.93 11.38 -16.05
CA ARG A 470 -4.98 12.76 -15.52
C ARG A 470 -6.17 13.00 -14.61
N ASP A 471 -7.32 12.44 -14.96
CA ASP A 471 -8.57 12.70 -14.25
C ASP A 471 -8.58 11.94 -12.91
N ASP A 472 -8.11 10.69 -12.92
CA ASP A 472 -7.84 9.93 -11.70
C ASP A 472 -6.83 10.65 -10.80
N ALA A 473 -5.72 11.16 -11.37
CA ALA A 473 -4.72 11.90 -10.62
C ALA A 473 -5.28 13.18 -9.99
N GLN A 474 -6.11 13.94 -10.72
CA GLN A 474 -6.76 15.15 -10.22
C GLN A 474 -7.75 14.81 -9.09
N TYR A 475 -8.48 13.71 -9.24
CA TYR A 475 -9.37 13.18 -8.21
C TYR A 475 -8.63 12.79 -6.94
N PHE A 476 -7.51 12.07 -7.05
CA PHE A 476 -6.73 11.72 -5.86
C PHE A 476 -6.05 12.93 -5.23
N ILE A 477 -5.74 14.00 -5.98
CA ILE A 477 -5.32 15.29 -5.40
C ILE A 477 -6.46 15.87 -4.56
N ALA A 478 -7.70 15.88 -5.08
CA ALA A 478 -8.87 16.38 -4.36
C ALA A 478 -9.12 15.58 -3.07
N LYS A 479 -9.04 14.24 -3.13
CA LYS A 479 -9.12 13.37 -1.95
C LYS A 479 -8.00 13.61 -0.96
N SER A 480 -6.76 13.76 -1.42
CA SER A 480 -5.61 14.07 -0.56
C SER A 480 -5.82 15.38 0.20
N LEU A 481 -6.37 16.41 -0.47
CA LEU A 481 -6.72 17.67 0.16
C LEU A 481 -7.84 17.53 1.19
N LEU A 482 -8.82 16.66 0.94
CA LEU A 482 -9.89 16.34 1.89
C LEU A 482 -9.33 15.67 3.14
N GLU A 483 -8.45 14.69 2.98
CA GLU A 483 -7.79 13.97 4.08
C GLU A 483 -6.81 14.85 4.87
N GLU A 484 -6.18 15.83 4.21
CA GLU A 484 -5.41 16.91 4.85
C GLU A 484 -6.29 17.97 5.53
N LEU A 485 -7.62 17.85 5.40
CA LEU A 485 -8.62 18.70 6.04
C LEU A 485 -8.58 20.14 5.49
N GLU A 486 -8.08 20.28 4.26
CA GLU A 486 -8.02 21.50 3.46
C GLU A 486 -9.32 21.64 2.64
N TYR A 487 -10.46 21.63 3.32
CA TYR A 487 -11.80 21.50 2.71
C TYR A 487 -12.11 22.53 1.63
N GLU A 488 -11.60 23.76 1.74
CA GLU A 488 -11.80 24.78 0.69
C GLU A 488 -11.03 24.44 -0.60
N LYS A 489 -9.81 23.92 -0.48
CA LYS A 489 -9.04 23.49 -1.65
C LYS A 489 -9.63 22.21 -2.23
N ALA A 490 -10.03 21.27 -1.37
CA ALA A 490 -10.70 20.04 -1.76
C ALA A 490 -12.02 20.34 -2.50
N TYR A 491 -12.85 21.24 -1.96
CA TYR A 491 -14.07 21.73 -2.63
C TYR A 491 -13.77 22.26 -4.03
N LEU A 492 -12.79 23.15 -4.19
CA LEU A 492 -12.46 23.71 -5.49
C LEU A 492 -12.00 22.61 -6.48
N ALA A 493 -11.18 21.67 -6.03
CA ALA A 493 -10.69 20.57 -6.85
C ALA A 493 -11.81 19.58 -7.24
N PHE A 494 -12.68 19.19 -6.30
CA PHE A 494 -13.85 18.35 -6.61
C PHE A 494 -14.87 19.06 -7.50
N ASN A 495 -15.06 20.37 -7.29
CA ASN A 495 -15.96 21.17 -8.11
C ASN A 495 -15.43 21.32 -9.55
N GLU A 496 -14.11 21.44 -9.74
CA GLU A 496 -13.48 21.44 -11.06
C GLU A 496 -13.73 20.12 -11.80
N LEU A 497 -13.61 18.99 -11.11
CA LEU A 497 -13.92 17.64 -11.64
C LEU A 497 -15.39 17.45 -12.04
N SER A 498 -16.29 18.33 -11.56
CA SER A 498 -17.72 18.25 -11.86
C SER A 498 -18.15 18.99 -13.14
N THR A 499 -17.20 19.64 -13.83
CA THR A 499 -17.44 20.46 -15.03
C THR A 499 -17.58 19.64 -16.33
N GLU A 500 -18.06 20.26 -17.41
CA GLU A 500 -18.29 19.59 -18.70
C GLU A 500 -17.02 18.97 -19.30
N ASP A 501 -15.86 19.56 -19.02
CA ASP A 501 -14.56 19.09 -19.51
C ASP A 501 -14.20 17.68 -18.99
N PHE A 502 -14.72 17.31 -17.81
CA PHE A 502 -14.51 16.01 -17.16
C PHE A 502 -15.68 15.02 -17.36
N GLN A 503 -16.67 15.34 -18.19
CA GLN A 503 -17.82 14.44 -18.48
C GLN A 503 -17.44 13.15 -19.22
N LYS A 504 -16.23 13.05 -19.75
CA LYS A 504 -15.79 11.91 -20.55
C LYS A 504 -15.53 10.64 -19.72
N TYR A 505 -15.38 10.76 -18.39
CA TYR A 505 -15.14 9.65 -17.46
C TYR A 505 -16.27 9.59 -16.43
N SER A 506 -17.33 8.87 -16.77
CA SER A 506 -18.59 8.82 -16.00
C SER A 506 -18.44 8.32 -14.57
N ASP A 507 -17.42 7.50 -14.30
CA ASP A 507 -17.35 6.66 -13.11
C ASP A 507 -16.90 7.43 -11.86
N LEU A 508 -16.37 8.65 -12.01
CA LEU A 508 -15.90 9.49 -10.89
C LEU A 508 -16.80 10.72 -10.65
N GLN A 509 -17.77 10.98 -11.51
CA GLN A 509 -18.56 12.22 -11.44
C GLN A 509 -19.45 12.28 -10.21
N ASP A 510 -20.14 11.18 -9.90
CA ASP A 510 -21.05 11.11 -8.76
C ASP A 510 -20.27 11.26 -7.45
N ASP A 511 -19.13 10.57 -7.33
CA ASP A 511 -18.19 10.68 -6.22
C ASP A 511 -17.67 12.12 -6.05
N ALA A 512 -17.18 12.75 -7.12
CA ALA A 512 -16.65 14.12 -7.05
C ALA A 512 -17.74 15.15 -6.67
N ARG A 513 -18.96 15.02 -7.22
CA ARG A 513 -20.08 15.90 -6.89
C ARG A 513 -20.52 15.75 -5.44
N TYR A 514 -20.60 14.51 -4.93
CA TYR A 514 -20.87 14.25 -3.53
C TYR A 514 -19.79 14.86 -2.62
N HIS A 515 -18.50 14.58 -2.87
CA HIS A 515 -17.42 15.09 -2.02
C HIS A 515 -17.28 16.62 -2.10
N SER A 516 -17.63 17.25 -3.21
CA SER A 516 -17.76 18.72 -3.31
C SER A 516 -18.80 19.26 -2.32
N ALA A 517 -20.00 18.68 -2.31
CA ALA A 517 -21.06 19.04 -1.37
C ALA A 517 -20.66 18.75 0.10
N TYR A 518 -20.00 17.62 0.33
CA TYR A 518 -19.45 17.24 1.64
C TYR A 518 -18.41 18.24 2.15
N CYS A 519 -17.50 18.71 1.30
CA CYS A 519 -16.56 19.77 1.67
C CYS A 519 -17.29 21.06 2.08
N LEU A 520 -18.37 21.45 1.38
CA LEU A 520 -19.18 22.60 1.76
C LEU A 520 -19.88 22.42 3.11
N ASN A 521 -20.39 21.21 3.40
CA ASN A 521 -20.95 20.86 4.70
C ASN A 521 -19.91 21.01 5.83
N LEU A 522 -18.71 20.48 5.65
CA LEU A 522 -17.60 20.61 6.61
C LEU A 522 -17.13 22.06 6.81
N LEU A 523 -17.30 22.91 5.80
CA LEU A 523 -17.06 24.35 5.88
C LEU A 523 -18.21 25.12 6.54
N ASN A 524 -19.30 24.47 6.94
CA ASN A 524 -20.55 25.07 7.41
C ASN A 524 -21.16 26.06 6.40
N LYS A 525 -20.98 25.83 5.10
CA LYS A 525 -21.61 26.62 4.01
C LYS A 525 -22.95 25.99 3.63
N ASP A 526 -23.88 25.98 4.58
CA ASP A 526 -25.09 25.15 4.56
C ASP A 526 -25.94 25.34 3.30
N ASP A 527 -26.20 26.57 2.89
CA ASP A 527 -27.05 26.85 1.71
C ASP A 527 -26.44 26.29 0.42
N MET A 528 -25.12 26.44 0.26
CA MET A 528 -24.41 25.90 -0.90
C MET A 528 -24.35 24.37 -0.86
N ALA A 529 -24.11 23.79 0.34
CA ALA A 529 -24.07 22.35 0.52
C ALA A 529 -25.42 21.71 0.19
N ILE A 530 -26.52 22.26 0.73
CA ILE A 530 -27.88 21.79 0.44
C ILE A 530 -28.14 21.79 -1.06
N GLN A 531 -27.86 22.91 -1.74
CA GLN A 531 -28.07 23.01 -3.19
C GLN A 531 -27.28 21.94 -3.96
N GLN A 532 -26.02 21.70 -3.58
CA GLN A 532 -25.17 20.70 -4.26
C GLN A 532 -25.62 19.27 -3.98
N TYR A 533 -26.03 18.94 -2.75
CA TYR A 533 -26.60 17.63 -2.44
C TYR A 533 -27.92 17.38 -3.17
N GLU A 534 -28.82 18.37 -3.24
CA GLU A 534 -30.09 18.26 -3.97
C GLU A 534 -29.85 18.03 -5.48
N ASN A 535 -28.92 18.78 -6.08
CA ASN A 535 -28.52 18.58 -7.48
C ASN A 535 -27.91 17.18 -7.70
N PHE A 536 -27.01 16.75 -6.81
CA PHE A 536 -26.41 15.42 -6.85
C PHE A 536 -27.49 14.31 -6.78
N LEU A 537 -28.43 14.43 -5.85
CA LEU A 537 -29.52 13.47 -5.68
C LEU A 537 -30.49 13.43 -6.89
N ALA A 538 -30.63 14.54 -7.62
CA ALA A 538 -31.43 14.59 -8.84
C ALA A 538 -30.70 13.93 -10.02
N ASP A 539 -29.41 14.21 -10.19
CA ASP A 539 -28.62 13.76 -11.34
C ASP A 539 -28.19 12.29 -11.22
N PHE A 540 -27.84 11.84 -10.02
CA PHE A 540 -27.24 10.52 -9.79
C PHE A 540 -28.18 9.58 -9.02
N THR A 541 -29.19 9.07 -9.74
CA THR A 541 -30.24 8.20 -9.16
C THR A 541 -29.77 6.81 -8.72
N LYS A 542 -28.58 6.36 -9.16
CA LYS A 542 -28.00 5.05 -8.84
C LYS A 542 -26.69 5.11 -8.05
N SER A 543 -26.24 6.30 -7.68
CA SER A 543 -24.95 6.46 -6.98
C SER A 543 -24.97 5.77 -5.61
N PRO A 544 -23.85 5.15 -5.17
CA PRO A 544 -23.73 4.62 -3.82
C PRO A 544 -23.80 5.74 -2.74
N TYR A 545 -23.41 6.97 -3.07
CA TYR A 545 -23.36 8.10 -2.12
C TYR A 545 -24.70 8.76 -1.82
N ARG A 546 -25.81 8.21 -2.34
CA ARG A 546 -27.14 8.77 -2.09
C ARG A 546 -27.52 8.70 -0.62
N VAL A 547 -27.19 7.59 0.04
CA VAL A 547 -27.50 7.39 1.46
C VAL A 547 -26.76 8.44 2.30
N ASP A 548 -25.46 8.62 2.03
CA ASP A 548 -24.63 9.62 2.71
C ASP A 548 -25.14 11.05 2.46
N ALA A 549 -25.52 11.39 1.22
CA ALA A 549 -26.07 12.70 0.88
C ALA A 549 -27.37 13.01 1.64
N TYR A 550 -28.29 12.05 1.75
CA TYR A 550 -29.51 12.22 2.57
C TYR A 550 -29.17 12.34 4.06
N PHE A 551 -28.22 11.55 4.56
CA PHE A 551 -27.78 11.65 5.95
C PHE A 551 -27.19 13.04 6.25
N ASP A 552 -26.28 13.53 5.41
CA ASP A 552 -25.64 14.84 5.53
C ASP A 552 -26.66 15.99 5.45
N LEU A 553 -27.62 15.93 4.52
CA LEU A 553 -28.74 16.89 4.49
C LEU A 553 -29.52 16.88 5.80
N GLY A 554 -29.75 15.69 6.37
CA GLY A 554 -30.37 15.53 7.67
C GLY A 554 -29.60 16.25 8.79
N VAL A 555 -28.27 16.11 8.80
CA VAL A 555 -27.36 16.77 9.75
C VAL A 555 -27.39 18.28 9.58
N ILE A 556 -27.33 18.79 8.34
CA ILE A 556 -27.40 20.22 8.05
C ILE A 556 -28.72 20.81 8.56
N TYR A 557 -29.85 20.19 8.25
CA TYR A 557 -31.15 20.68 8.73
C TYR A 557 -31.30 20.60 10.25
N ALA A 558 -30.71 19.58 10.90
CA ALA A 558 -30.67 19.50 12.36
C ALA A 558 -29.85 20.65 12.98
N ARG A 559 -28.71 21.03 12.37
CA ARG A 559 -27.91 22.20 12.76
C ARG A 559 -28.69 23.51 12.60
N GLN A 560 -29.50 23.62 11.55
CA GLN A 560 -30.42 24.74 11.32
C GLN A 560 -31.67 24.72 12.22
N ARG A 561 -31.84 23.68 13.05
CA ARG A 561 -33.02 23.42 13.90
C ARG A 561 -34.32 23.17 13.12
N ASP A 562 -34.24 22.89 11.81
CA ASP A 562 -35.35 22.37 11.03
C ASP A 562 -35.44 20.84 11.21
N TYR A 563 -35.87 20.43 12.41
CA TYR A 563 -35.93 19.02 12.78
C TYR A 563 -36.91 18.21 11.92
N ALA A 564 -37.89 18.86 11.29
CA ALA A 564 -38.83 18.20 10.39
C ALA A 564 -38.13 17.77 9.10
N LYS A 565 -37.40 18.67 8.43
CA LYS A 565 -36.60 18.33 7.25
C LYS A 565 -35.46 17.38 7.59
N ALA A 566 -34.84 17.54 8.77
CA ALA A 566 -33.80 16.62 9.23
C ALA A 566 -34.31 15.17 9.25
N ARG A 567 -35.43 14.92 9.94
CA ARG A 567 -36.05 13.59 10.00
C ARG A 567 -36.50 13.06 8.65
N SER A 568 -37.03 13.94 7.78
CA SER A 568 -37.42 13.54 6.42
C SER A 568 -36.23 12.98 5.64
N ASN A 569 -35.08 13.67 5.69
CA ASN A 569 -33.86 13.24 5.00
C ASN A 569 -33.24 11.99 5.65
N TYR A 570 -33.19 11.91 6.97
CA TYR A 570 -32.78 10.68 7.68
C TYR A 570 -33.65 9.48 7.30
N THR A 571 -34.97 9.68 7.15
CA THR A 571 -35.89 8.61 6.72
C THR A 571 -35.60 8.17 5.28
N LEU A 572 -35.26 9.10 4.38
CA LEU A 572 -34.86 8.78 3.01
C LEU A 572 -33.54 8.01 2.94
N ALA A 573 -32.57 8.35 3.80
CA ALA A 573 -31.33 7.58 3.96
C ALA A 573 -31.63 6.15 4.44
N MET A 574 -32.47 6.02 5.47
CA MET A 574 -32.87 4.73 6.07
C MET A 574 -33.55 3.80 5.07
N GLN A 575 -34.30 4.34 4.11
CA GLN A 575 -35.01 3.56 3.08
C GLN A 575 -34.08 3.01 1.98
N GLN A 576 -32.83 3.48 1.90
CA GLN A 576 -31.89 3.19 0.82
C GLN A 576 -30.65 2.41 1.29
N THR A 577 -30.61 1.97 2.54
CA THR A 577 -29.48 1.20 3.09
C THR A 577 -29.96 -0.03 3.85
N ASP A 578 -29.18 -1.11 3.76
CA ASP A 578 -29.35 -2.33 4.56
C ASP A 578 -28.27 -2.45 5.66
N ASP A 579 -27.34 -1.49 5.74
CA ASP A 579 -26.27 -1.47 6.74
C ASP A 579 -26.82 -1.24 8.14
N GLN A 580 -26.75 -2.27 8.99
CA GLN A 580 -27.29 -2.25 10.34
C GLN A 580 -26.64 -1.20 11.25
N ALA A 581 -25.35 -0.90 11.05
CA ALA A 581 -24.66 0.11 11.85
C ALA A 581 -25.16 1.52 11.51
N LEU A 582 -25.29 1.81 10.21
CA LEU A 582 -25.84 3.09 9.75
C LEU A 582 -27.33 3.24 10.07
N LEU A 583 -28.12 2.16 9.96
CA LEU A 583 -29.53 2.17 10.33
C LEU A 583 -29.75 2.49 11.81
N SER A 584 -28.91 1.96 12.70
CA SER A 584 -28.99 2.26 14.13
C SER A 584 -28.57 3.69 14.44
N GLU A 585 -27.54 4.22 13.76
CA GLU A 585 -27.14 5.63 13.83
C GLU A 585 -28.25 6.58 13.36
N ILE A 586 -28.86 6.28 12.21
CA ILE A 586 -29.99 7.06 11.65
C ILE A 586 -31.15 7.09 12.64
N GLN A 587 -31.52 5.94 13.21
CA GLN A 587 -32.59 5.86 14.19
C GLN A 587 -32.26 6.68 15.45
N MET A 588 -30.98 6.73 15.83
CA MET A 588 -30.52 7.51 16.96
C MET A 588 -30.68 9.01 16.74
N VAL A 589 -30.21 9.52 15.59
CA VAL A 589 -30.31 10.94 15.25
C VAL A 589 -31.76 11.40 15.01
N ILE A 590 -32.65 10.50 14.58
CA ILE A 590 -34.10 10.76 14.54
C ILE A 590 -34.66 10.96 15.95
N GLY A 591 -34.27 10.13 16.93
CA GLY A 591 -34.65 10.30 18.33
C GLY A 591 -34.17 11.63 18.90
N HIS A 592 -32.91 11.99 18.65
CA HIS A 592 -32.36 13.29 19.02
C HIS A 592 -33.08 14.46 18.34
N ALA A 593 -33.48 14.34 17.08
CA ALA A 593 -34.22 15.38 16.39
C ALA A 593 -35.59 15.64 17.04
N TYR A 594 -36.30 14.59 17.49
CA TYR A 594 -37.53 14.76 18.27
C TYR A 594 -37.27 15.39 19.64
N TYR A 595 -36.25 14.92 20.36
CA TYR A 595 -35.90 15.45 21.68
C TYR A 595 -35.56 16.95 21.61
N ASN A 596 -34.73 17.35 20.65
CA ASN A 596 -34.31 18.74 20.46
C ASN A 596 -35.45 19.65 19.97
N GLN A 597 -36.42 19.09 19.25
CA GLN A 597 -37.67 19.81 18.92
C GLN A 597 -38.56 20.03 20.14
N GLY A 598 -38.34 19.30 21.25
CA GLY A 598 -39.21 19.29 22.42
C GLY A 598 -40.37 18.29 22.34
N ASP A 599 -40.39 17.44 21.30
CA ASP A 599 -41.37 16.37 21.13
C ASP A 599 -40.88 15.09 21.82
N TYR A 600 -40.86 15.14 23.15
CA TYR A 600 -40.30 14.08 23.99
C TYR A 600 -41.05 12.75 23.87
N LYS A 601 -42.35 12.76 23.54
CA LYS A 601 -43.13 11.54 23.35
C LYS A 601 -42.64 10.76 22.12
N ASN A 602 -42.46 11.45 21.00
CA ASN A 602 -41.92 10.82 19.80
C ASN A 602 -40.43 10.48 19.94
N ALA A 603 -39.66 11.24 20.73
CA ALA A 603 -38.29 10.89 21.07
C ALA A 603 -38.20 9.53 21.79
N ILE A 604 -39.07 9.29 22.79
CA ILE A 604 -39.15 8.00 23.48
C ILE A 604 -39.46 6.87 22.50
N ILE A 605 -40.43 7.07 21.60
CA ILE A 605 -40.80 6.06 20.61
C ILE A 605 -39.61 5.76 19.69
N ALA A 606 -38.93 6.79 19.20
CA ALA A 606 -37.81 6.65 18.29
C ALA A 606 -36.62 5.92 18.94
N HIS A 607 -36.22 6.30 20.16
CA HIS A 607 -35.16 5.61 20.90
C HIS A 607 -35.57 4.19 21.31
N THR A 608 -36.83 3.95 21.68
CA THR A 608 -37.31 2.59 21.97
C THR A 608 -37.24 1.70 20.74
N SER A 609 -37.62 2.22 19.57
CA SER A 609 -37.47 1.47 18.31
C SER A 609 -36.02 1.12 17.99
N LEU A 610 -35.03 1.93 18.43
CA LEU A 610 -33.61 1.57 18.29
C LEU A 610 -33.28 0.34 19.12
N LEU A 611 -33.69 0.33 20.40
CA LEU A 611 -33.45 -0.78 21.32
C LEU A 611 -34.12 -2.09 20.86
N GLU A 612 -35.30 -1.99 20.25
CA GLU A 612 -36.06 -3.16 19.76
C GLU A 612 -35.51 -3.73 18.45
N LYS A 613 -35.13 -2.86 17.50
CA LYS A 613 -34.71 -3.29 16.16
C LYS A 613 -33.22 -3.55 16.05
N TYR A 614 -32.41 -2.84 16.83
CA TYR A 614 -30.94 -2.87 16.75
C TYR A 614 -30.33 -3.12 18.14
N PRO A 615 -30.58 -4.30 18.75
CA PRO A 615 -30.16 -4.59 20.12
C PRO A 615 -28.63 -4.66 20.31
N GLU A 616 -27.87 -4.86 19.24
CA GLU A 616 -26.40 -4.91 19.23
C GLU A 616 -25.75 -3.58 18.83
N SER A 617 -26.50 -2.48 18.85
CA SER A 617 -26.02 -1.15 18.45
C SER A 617 -25.01 -0.56 19.44
N ASP A 618 -24.05 0.22 18.95
CA ASP A 618 -23.17 1.03 19.81
C ASP A 618 -23.94 2.15 20.56
N PHE A 619 -25.15 2.48 20.13
CA PHE A 619 -25.97 3.59 20.68
C PHE A 619 -26.99 3.14 21.74
N ILE A 620 -26.88 1.93 22.30
CA ILE A 620 -27.86 1.39 23.25
C ILE A 620 -27.95 2.25 24.52
N ILE A 621 -26.81 2.69 25.07
CA ILE A 621 -26.76 3.47 26.30
C ILE A 621 -27.32 4.87 26.06
N GLU A 622 -26.89 5.51 24.97
CA GLU A 622 -27.32 6.82 24.57
C GLU A 622 -28.83 6.84 24.25
N ALA A 623 -29.38 5.79 23.64
CA ALA A 623 -30.82 5.67 23.40
C ALA A 623 -31.60 5.51 24.72
N LYS A 624 -31.10 4.72 25.68
CA LYS A 624 -31.71 4.60 27.02
C LYS A 624 -31.68 5.92 27.79
N LEU A 625 -30.57 6.66 27.70
CA LEU A 625 -30.46 8.01 28.24
C LEU A 625 -31.44 8.96 27.55
N GLY A 626 -31.58 8.90 26.22
CA GLY A 626 -32.55 9.68 25.47
C GLY A 626 -34.00 9.45 25.95
N ILE A 627 -34.36 8.20 26.25
CA ILE A 627 -35.66 7.84 26.85
C ILE A 627 -35.80 8.44 28.26
N ALA A 628 -34.81 8.25 29.13
CA ALA A 628 -34.84 8.74 30.50
C ALA A 628 -34.93 10.28 30.56
N ASN A 629 -34.10 10.96 29.78
CA ASN A 629 -34.11 12.41 29.61
C ASN A 629 -35.47 12.88 29.09
N SER A 630 -36.08 12.17 28.14
CA SER A 630 -37.40 12.53 27.62
C SER A 630 -38.49 12.43 28.70
N TYR A 631 -38.52 11.36 29.51
CA TYR A 631 -39.46 11.27 30.64
C TYR A 631 -39.26 12.39 31.66
N TYR A 632 -38.00 12.70 31.98
CA TYR A 632 -37.65 13.80 32.87
C TYR A 632 -38.19 15.14 32.34
N ARG A 633 -38.02 15.43 31.04
CA ARG A 633 -38.47 16.67 30.41
C ARG A 633 -40.01 16.79 30.30
N ILE A 634 -40.72 15.67 30.22
CA ILE A 634 -42.18 15.63 30.29
C ILE A 634 -42.67 15.91 31.73
N GLY A 635 -41.85 15.60 32.73
CA GLY A 635 -42.22 15.65 34.15
C GLY A 635 -42.86 14.36 34.66
N GLU A 636 -42.72 13.26 33.92
CA GLU A 636 -43.06 11.90 34.36
C GLU A 636 -41.92 11.35 35.22
N TRP A 637 -41.81 11.93 36.41
CA TRP A 637 -40.64 11.78 37.28
C TRP A 637 -40.40 10.33 37.73
N ARG A 638 -41.45 9.53 37.90
CA ARG A 638 -41.31 8.14 38.31
C ARG A 638 -40.68 7.31 37.20
N GLU A 639 -41.21 7.46 35.99
CA GLU A 639 -40.75 6.82 34.77
C GLU A 639 -39.31 7.25 34.44
N ALA A 640 -38.98 8.52 34.68
CA ALA A 640 -37.62 9.04 34.53
C ALA A 640 -36.64 8.34 35.49
N ALA A 641 -36.95 8.28 36.79
CA ALA A 641 -36.13 7.58 37.78
C ALA A 641 -35.92 6.10 37.41
N ASP A 642 -37.01 5.39 37.10
CA ASP A 642 -36.95 3.97 36.71
C ASP A 642 -36.15 3.77 35.40
N ALA A 643 -36.16 4.75 34.48
CA ALA A 643 -35.38 4.70 33.24
C ALA A 643 -33.88 4.93 33.48
N TYR A 644 -33.50 5.90 34.31
CA TYR A 644 -32.10 6.12 34.69
C TYR A 644 -31.53 4.95 35.51
N GLU A 645 -32.30 4.37 36.44
CA GLU A 645 -31.88 3.20 37.20
C GLU A 645 -31.57 1.99 36.29
N ARG A 646 -32.35 1.81 35.21
CA ARG A 646 -32.08 0.76 34.22
C ARG A 646 -30.79 0.96 33.44
N VAL A 647 -30.32 2.21 33.28
CA VAL A 647 -29.00 2.50 32.69
C VAL A 647 -27.90 2.03 33.65
N ILE A 648 -28.00 2.38 34.94
CA ILE A 648 -27.01 2.02 35.96
C ILE A 648 -26.94 0.50 36.17
N ASN A 649 -28.08 -0.16 36.34
CA ASN A 649 -28.14 -1.56 36.75
C ASN A 649 -27.96 -2.57 35.59
N GLY A 650 -27.97 -2.10 34.34
CA GLY A 650 -27.98 -2.96 33.16
C GLY A 650 -26.68 -3.00 32.35
N HIS A 651 -25.74 -2.08 32.59
CA HIS A 651 -24.60 -1.82 31.69
C HIS A 651 -23.32 -1.45 32.46
N PRO A 652 -22.44 -2.42 32.76
CA PRO A 652 -21.14 -2.14 33.38
C PRO A 652 -20.28 -1.13 32.60
N GLU A 653 -20.42 -1.09 31.28
CA GLU A 653 -19.78 -0.14 30.37
C GLU A 653 -20.30 1.30 30.49
N ALA A 654 -21.48 1.51 31.09
CA ALA A 654 -22.06 2.83 31.31
C ALA A 654 -21.47 3.58 32.51
N ILE A 655 -20.30 3.14 33.02
CA ILE A 655 -19.67 3.67 34.24
C ILE A 655 -19.50 5.19 34.22
N ASN A 656 -19.21 5.76 33.03
CA ASN A 656 -19.05 7.21 32.85
C ASN A 656 -20.37 7.99 32.99
N TYR A 657 -21.52 7.33 32.85
CA TYR A 657 -22.85 7.91 32.97
C TYR A 657 -23.48 7.69 34.36
N VAL A 658 -22.91 6.81 35.19
CA VAL A 658 -23.46 6.48 36.52
C VAL A 658 -23.64 7.72 37.39
N PRO A 659 -22.63 8.63 37.52
CA PRO A 659 -22.79 9.83 38.32
C PRO A 659 -23.91 10.76 37.82
N TYR A 660 -24.05 10.92 36.50
CA TYR A 660 -25.13 11.70 35.89
C TYR A 660 -26.50 11.07 36.12
N CYS A 661 -26.61 9.75 35.92
CA CYS A 661 -27.87 9.02 36.14
C CYS A 661 -28.30 9.09 37.60
N ALA A 662 -27.37 8.87 38.55
CA ALA A 662 -27.64 9.00 39.98
C ALA A 662 -28.14 10.40 40.35
N TYR A 663 -27.52 11.44 39.79
CA TYR A 663 -27.97 12.82 39.96
C TYR A 663 -29.39 13.01 39.46
N GLN A 664 -29.70 12.54 38.24
CA GLN A 664 -31.01 12.68 37.64
C GLN A 664 -32.10 11.86 38.34
N ILE A 665 -31.77 10.72 38.94
CA ILE A 665 -32.69 9.96 39.80
C ILE A 665 -33.04 10.78 41.04
N GLY A 666 -32.04 11.41 41.67
CA GLY A 666 -32.24 12.34 42.79
C GLY A 666 -33.16 13.51 42.41
N GLU A 667 -32.90 14.15 41.26
CA GLU A 667 -33.74 15.22 40.72
C GLU A 667 -35.18 14.77 40.42
N SER A 668 -35.34 13.55 39.92
CA SER A 668 -36.65 12.95 39.65
C SER A 668 -37.44 12.72 40.94
N HIS A 669 -36.80 12.22 41.99
CA HIS A 669 -37.43 12.11 43.31
C HIS A 669 -37.77 13.48 43.92
N TYR A 670 -36.92 14.48 43.74
CA TYR A 670 -37.23 15.85 44.16
C TYR A 670 -38.48 16.39 43.40
N GLY A 671 -38.56 16.16 42.09
CA GLY A 671 -39.73 16.50 41.28
C GLY A 671 -41.02 15.81 41.75
N LEU A 672 -40.97 14.50 42.06
CA LEU A 672 -42.07 13.76 42.68
C LEU A 672 -42.49 14.38 44.00
N ALA A 673 -41.52 14.71 44.86
CA ALA A 673 -41.78 15.27 46.18
C ALA A 673 -42.50 16.62 46.07
N THR A 674 -42.04 17.51 45.20
CA THR A 674 -42.69 18.81 44.94
C THR A 674 -44.11 18.63 44.37
N ASN A 675 -44.33 17.64 43.49
CA ASN A 675 -45.67 17.36 42.94
C ASN A 675 -46.64 16.86 44.03
N HIS A 676 -46.21 15.91 44.87
CA HIS A 676 -46.99 15.44 46.01
C HIS A 676 -47.26 16.56 47.02
N SER A 677 -46.28 17.42 47.29
CA SER A 677 -46.43 18.56 48.20
C SER A 677 -47.51 19.53 47.71
N LYS A 678 -47.49 19.88 46.41
CA LYS A 678 -48.53 20.71 45.77
C LYS A 678 -49.92 20.09 45.83
N LYS A 679 -50.03 18.76 45.85
CA LYS A 679 -51.30 18.02 46.00
C LYS A 679 -51.75 17.86 47.46
N GLY A 680 -50.95 18.30 48.43
CA GLY A 680 -51.23 18.13 49.87
C GLY A 680 -50.93 16.72 50.39
N GLU A 681 -50.21 15.89 49.62
CA GLU A 681 -49.88 14.50 49.95
C GLU A 681 -48.59 14.46 50.78
N THR A 682 -48.61 15.08 51.97
CA THR A 682 -47.42 15.37 52.78
C THR A 682 -46.53 14.17 53.05
N LYS A 683 -47.11 13.00 53.37
CA LYS A 683 -46.32 11.79 53.66
C LYS A 683 -45.50 11.34 52.44
N LEU A 684 -46.10 11.34 51.25
CA LEU A 684 -45.44 10.94 50.01
C LEU A 684 -44.40 11.98 49.59
N ALA A 685 -44.67 13.28 49.81
CA ALA A 685 -43.72 14.35 49.57
C ALA A 685 -42.45 14.16 50.42
N VAL A 686 -42.62 13.98 51.74
CA VAL A 686 -41.51 13.76 52.68
C VAL A 686 -40.71 12.52 52.32
N THR A 687 -41.37 11.40 51.98
CA THR A 687 -40.68 10.18 51.56
C THR A 687 -39.80 10.41 50.32
N ASN A 688 -40.30 11.12 49.30
CA ASN A 688 -39.52 11.37 48.10
C ASN A 688 -38.40 12.39 48.30
N PHE A 689 -38.57 13.40 49.17
CA PHE A 689 -37.47 14.29 49.55
C PHE A 689 -36.30 13.53 50.22
N HIS A 690 -36.61 12.56 51.09
CA HIS A 690 -35.58 11.69 51.67
C HIS A 690 -34.85 10.86 50.60
N LYS A 691 -35.59 10.26 49.67
CA LYS A 691 -34.98 9.50 48.56
C LYS A 691 -34.05 10.37 47.70
N ALA A 692 -34.46 11.60 47.38
CA ALA A 692 -33.59 12.53 46.66
C ALA A 692 -32.28 12.77 47.41
N LEU A 693 -32.37 13.05 48.71
CA LEU A 693 -31.23 13.29 49.60
C LEU A 693 -30.33 12.05 49.81
N GLU A 694 -30.88 10.84 49.71
CA GLU A 694 -30.15 9.57 49.75
C GLU A 694 -29.33 9.38 48.47
N TRP A 695 -29.93 9.58 47.30
CA TRP A 695 -29.22 9.56 46.02
C TRP A 695 -28.11 10.60 45.95
N TYR A 696 -28.40 11.82 46.40
CA TYR A 696 -27.38 12.87 46.53
C TYR A 696 -26.23 12.45 47.46
N GLN A 697 -26.52 11.76 48.57
CA GLN A 697 -25.47 11.25 49.47
C GLN A 697 -24.57 10.23 48.79
N ASN A 698 -25.17 9.27 48.08
CA ASN A 698 -24.41 8.22 47.41
C ASN A 698 -23.42 8.84 46.40
N ILE A 699 -23.84 9.89 45.69
CA ILE A 699 -22.93 10.66 44.82
C ILE A 699 -21.80 11.26 45.65
N ILE A 700 -22.11 11.99 46.74
CA ILE A 700 -21.13 12.65 47.63
C ILE A 700 -20.10 11.65 48.17
N ASP A 701 -20.54 10.48 48.62
CA ASP A 701 -19.65 9.46 49.18
C ASP A 701 -18.61 8.99 48.15
N ASN A 702 -19.03 8.84 46.89
CA ASN A 702 -18.17 8.43 45.78
C ASN A 702 -17.34 9.59 45.18
N LEU A 703 -17.68 10.85 45.43
CA LEU A 703 -16.87 12.01 45.01
C LEU A 703 -15.44 11.96 45.60
N SER A 704 -15.24 11.27 46.73
CA SER A 704 -13.98 11.24 47.47
C SER A 704 -13.04 10.07 47.12
N THR A 705 -13.55 9.04 46.44
CA THR A 705 -12.86 7.76 46.22
C THR A 705 -12.57 7.44 44.76
N GLU A 706 -13.23 8.09 43.80
CA GLU A 706 -13.10 7.79 42.37
C GLU A 706 -12.23 8.80 41.60
N THR A 707 -11.46 8.30 40.64
CA THR A 707 -10.60 9.07 39.73
C THR A 707 -11.31 9.45 38.42
N SER A 708 -12.61 9.77 38.44
CA SER A 708 -13.36 10.08 37.20
C SER A 708 -13.38 11.59 36.88
N GLU A 709 -13.22 11.92 35.59
CA GLU A 709 -12.96 13.29 35.09
C GLU A 709 -14.18 14.25 35.16
N ASN A 710 -15.36 13.76 35.56
CA ASN A 710 -16.64 14.49 35.53
C ASN A 710 -17.16 14.97 36.91
N LEU A 711 -16.43 14.71 38.00
CA LEU A 711 -16.92 14.91 39.38
C LEU A 711 -17.17 16.38 39.75
N GLY A 712 -16.40 17.31 39.17
CA GLY A 712 -16.55 18.75 39.44
C GLY A 712 -17.89 19.33 38.93
N GLU A 713 -18.32 18.94 37.73
CA GLU A 713 -19.58 19.40 37.14
C GLU A 713 -20.79 18.85 37.89
N ILE A 714 -20.72 17.58 38.30
CA ILE A 714 -21.77 16.92 39.06
C ILE A 714 -21.86 17.52 40.47
N ALA A 715 -20.73 17.86 41.09
CA ALA A 715 -20.74 18.59 42.35
C ALA A 715 -21.42 19.98 42.21
N GLU A 716 -21.19 20.71 41.12
CA GLU A 716 -21.88 22.00 40.87
C GLU A 716 -23.39 21.84 40.68
N LEU A 717 -23.80 20.83 39.91
CA LEU A 717 -25.22 20.47 39.74
C LEU A 717 -25.86 20.09 41.08
N LEU A 718 -25.14 19.30 41.89
CA LEU A 718 -25.58 18.87 43.20
C LEU A 718 -25.73 20.05 44.17
N ILE A 719 -24.74 20.94 44.22
CA ILE A 719 -24.78 22.18 45.02
C ILE A 719 -25.98 23.04 44.62
N THR A 720 -26.24 23.19 43.32
CA THR A 720 -27.39 23.95 42.80
C THR A 720 -28.70 23.34 43.28
N SER A 721 -28.83 22.02 43.20
CA SER A 721 -30.03 21.27 43.55
C SER A 721 -30.30 21.27 45.06
N LEU A 722 -29.25 21.07 45.87
CA LEU A 722 -29.31 21.16 47.33
C LEU A 722 -29.63 22.59 47.80
N THR A 723 -29.11 23.60 47.10
CA THR A 723 -29.47 25.01 47.37
C THR A 723 -30.94 25.28 47.06
N ARG A 724 -31.46 24.74 45.95
CA ARG A 724 -32.88 24.86 45.62
C ARG A 724 -33.75 24.19 46.68
N MET A 725 -33.38 22.98 47.11
CA MET A 725 -34.11 22.24 48.15
C MET A 725 -34.07 22.93 49.51
N HIS A 726 -32.92 23.49 49.91
CA HIS A 726 -32.79 24.27 51.14
C HIS A 726 -33.71 25.50 51.16
N ASN A 727 -33.84 26.19 50.03
CA ASN A 727 -34.63 27.43 49.92
C ASN A 727 -36.12 27.20 49.61
N ASP A 728 -36.55 25.97 49.36
CA ASP A 728 -37.95 25.68 49.00
C ASP A 728 -38.83 25.59 50.25
N LEU A 729 -39.75 26.56 50.39
CA LEU A 729 -40.69 26.66 51.51
C LEU A 729 -41.65 25.46 51.64
N ASN A 730 -41.77 24.64 50.59
CA ASN A 730 -42.59 23.42 50.62
C ASN A 730 -41.83 22.20 51.16
N VAL A 731 -40.53 22.33 51.41
CA VAL A 731 -39.68 21.32 52.04
C VAL A 731 -39.73 21.53 53.55
N PRO A 732 -39.96 20.48 54.37
CA PRO A 732 -39.89 20.60 55.82
C PRO A 732 -38.55 21.14 56.30
N GLU A 733 -38.56 21.95 57.36
CA GLU A 733 -37.38 22.61 57.92
C GLU A 733 -36.24 21.63 58.25
N GLU A 734 -36.59 20.45 58.78
CA GLU A 734 -35.64 19.36 59.04
C GLU A 734 -34.91 18.90 57.77
N LEU A 735 -35.59 18.84 56.63
CA LEU A 735 -34.99 18.43 55.35
C LEU A 735 -34.27 19.57 54.65
N GLN A 736 -34.69 20.82 54.86
CA GLN A 736 -33.93 22.00 54.42
C GLN A 736 -32.58 22.07 55.12
N SER A 737 -32.54 21.76 56.43
CA SER A 737 -31.30 21.70 57.19
C SER A 737 -30.40 20.54 56.74
N LEU A 738 -30.98 19.37 56.44
CA LEU A 738 -30.22 18.24 55.88
C LEU A 738 -29.66 18.51 54.48
N ALA A 739 -30.41 19.21 53.61
CA ALA A 739 -29.93 19.63 52.30
C ALA A 739 -28.74 20.61 52.42
N GLN A 740 -28.82 21.54 53.37
CA GLN A 740 -27.75 22.48 53.69
C GLN A 740 -26.49 21.77 54.23
N LEU A 741 -26.66 20.75 55.08
CA LEU A 741 -25.56 19.91 55.55
C LEU A 741 -24.86 19.21 54.37
N LYS A 742 -25.62 18.52 53.52
CA LYS A 742 -25.07 17.82 52.34
C LYS A 742 -24.41 18.76 51.34
N LYS A 743 -24.85 20.00 51.24
CA LYS A 743 -24.19 21.03 50.43
C LYS A 743 -22.79 21.34 50.98
N GLY A 744 -22.67 21.43 52.31
CA GLY A 744 -21.38 21.48 52.99
C GLY A 744 -20.52 20.25 52.72
N ASP A 745 -21.11 19.05 52.81
CA ASP A 745 -20.41 17.78 52.54
C ASP A 745 -19.94 17.66 51.09
N THR A 746 -20.74 18.17 50.14
CA THR A 746 -20.35 18.22 48.72
C THR A 746 -19.12 19.11 48.54
N TYR A 747 -19.11 20.32 49.13
CA TYR A 747 -17.93 21.18 49.12
C TYR A 747 -16.73 20.55 49.82
N LEU A 748 -16.95 19.80 50.89
CA LEU A 748 -15.89 19.07 51.60
C LEU A 748 -15.28 17.99 50.69
N ALA A 749 -16.13 17.22 49.99
CA ALA A 749 -15.72 16.15 49.10
C ALA A 749 -14.89 16.66 47.90
N VAL A 750 -15.23 17.83 47.33
CA VAL A 750 -14.43 18.48 46.28
C VAL A 750 -13.32 19.40 46.81
N GLU A 751 -12.91 19.20 48.06
CA GLU A 751 -11.82 19.91 48.75
C GLU A 751 -11.97 21.45 48.84
N GLN A 752 -13.19 21.98 48.71
CA GLN A 752 -13.50 23.40 48.91
C GLN A 752 -13.80 23.70 50.39
N TYR A 753 -12.84 23.39 51.28
CA TYR A 753 -12.99 23.43 52.75
C TYR A 753 -13.54 24.75 53.31
N GLY A 754 -13.13 25.88 52.73
CA GLY A 754 -13.60 27.21 53.17
C GLY A 754 -15.09 27.44 52.90
N LYS A 755 -15.60 26.91 51.77
CA LYS A 755 -17.03 26.96 51.46
C LYS A 755 -17.79 25.94 52.33
N ALA A 756 -17.26 24.73 52.48
CA ALA A 756 -17.84 23.71 53.38
C ALA A 756 -18.04 24.27 54.81
N LEU A 757 -17.01 24.89 55.38
CA LEU A 757 -17.08 25.51 56.70
C LEU A 757 -18.11 26.66 56.77
N ALA A 758 -18.24 27.47 55.71
CA ALA A 758 -19.24 28.54 55.66
C ALA A 758 -20.67 27.98 55.65
N GLU A 759 -20.93 26.91 54.90
CA GLU A 759 -22.24 26.27 54.86
C GLU A 759 -22.58 25.60 56.21
N TYR A 760 -21.62 24.94 56.87
CA TYR A 760 -21.82 24.35 58.21
C TYR A 760 -22.07 25.41 59.29
N ASN A 761 -21.35 26.54 59.26
CA ASN A 761 -21.62 27.64 60.19
C ASN A 761 -23.00 28.26 59.95
N THR A 762 -23.41 28.39 58.68
CA THR A 762 -24.75 28.86 58.32
C THR A 762 -25.83 27.90 58.84
N LEU A 763 -25.60 26.59 58.74
CA LEU A 763 -26.49 25.56 59.30
C LEU A 763 -26.68 25.74 60.82
N VAL A 764 -25.58 25.93 61.57
CA VAL A 764 -25.61 26.14 63.02
C VAL A 764 -26.34 27.44 63.41
N GLN A 765 -26.21 28.50 62.61
CA GLN A 765 -26.87 29.77 62.85
C GLN A 765 -28.37 29.75 62.51
N ALA A 766 -28.73 29.12 61.39
CA ALA A 766 -30.11 29.08 60.89
C ALA A 766 -30.99 28.07 61.63
N PHE A 767 -30.41 26.96 62.14
CA PHE A 767 -31.15 25.88 62.78
C PHE A 767 -30.54 25.51 64.15
N PRO A 768 -30.75 26.33 65.20
CA PRO A 768 -30.12 26.15 66.51
C PRO A 768 -30.64 24.94 67.32
N ASN A 769 -31.70 24.26 66.87
CA ASN A 769 -32.18 23.01 67.48
C ASN A 769 -31.49 21.77 66.88
N SER A 770 -31.13 21.77 65.59
CA SER A 770 -30.30 20.72 64.98
C SER A 770 -28.82 20.86 65.35
N SER A 771 -28.38 22.04 65.80
CA SER A 771 -27.01 22.31 66.28
C SER A 771 -26.64 21.65 67.62
N LYS A 772 -27.57 20.91 68.25
CA LYS A 772 -27.29 20.07 69.43
C LYS A 772 -26.81 18.67 69.06
N ASP A 773 -26.82 18.33 67.78
CA ASP A 773 -26.26 17.07 67.30
C ASP A 773 -24.72 17.15 67.38
N SER A 774 -24.17 16.38 68.33
CA SER A 774 -22.72 16.34 68.58
C SER A 774 -21.91 15.87 67.37
N SER A 775 -22.55 15.22 66.41
CA SER A 775 -21.93 14.79 65.15
C SER A 775 -21.55 15.96 64.24
N ILE A 776 -22.43 16.96 64.08
CA ILE A 776 -22.19 18.15 63.23
C ILE A 776 -21.09 19.01 63.84
N GLN A 777 -21.12 19.19 65.17
CA GLN A 777 -20.09 19.95 65.88
C GLN A 777 -18.70 19.27 65.73
N LYS A 778 -18.66 17.94 65.81
CA LYS A 778 -17.46 17.15 65.58
C LYS A 778 -16.97 17.22 64.13
N GLN A 779 -17.88 17.25 63.15
CA GLN A 779 -17.54 17.50 61.74
C GLN A 779 -16.94 18.90 61.55
N ILE A 780 -17.52 19.93 62.15
CA ILE A 780 -16.99 21.30 62.12
C ILE A 780 -15.58 21.33 62.73
N GLU A 781 -15.38 20.70 63.89
CA GLU A 781 -14.07 20.59 64.53
C GLU A 781 -13.07 19.82 63.66
N GLN A 782 -13.46 18.70 63.04
CA GLN A 782 -12.62 17.94 62.12
C GLN A 782 -12.24 18.73 60.87
N VAL A 783 -13.19 19.46 60.27
CA VAL A 783 -12.91 20.32 59.11
C VAL A 783 -12.02 21.50 59.53
N GLN A 784 -12.23 22.08 60.71
CA GLN A 784 -11.35 23.11 61.27
C GLN A 784 -9.94 22.57 61.54
N GLU A 785 -9.80 21.37 62.08
CA GLU A 785 -8.51 20.68 62.27
C GLU A 785 -7.85 20.32 60.92
N LEU A 786 -8.60 19.92 59.91
CA LEU A 786 -8.11 19.71 58.55
C LEU A 786 -7.61 21.02 57.92
N ILE A 787 -8.33 22.12 58.14
CA ILE A 787 -7.93 23.47 57.72
C ILE A 787 -6.65 23.90 58.45
N ILE A 788 -6.56 23.66 59.76
CA ILE A 788 -5.41 24.02 60.61
C ILE A 788 -4.18 23.14 60.30
N SER A 789 -4.34 21.83 60.16
CA SER A 789 -3.26 20.87 59.85
C SER A 789 -2.70 21.05 58.44
N LYS A 790 -3.53 21.47 57.48
CA LYS A 790 -3.10 21.94 56.14
C LYS A 790 -2.57 23.39 56.14
N ASN A 791 -2.40 24.02 57.31
CA ASN A 791 -1.78 25.33 57.53
C ASN A 791 -2.56 26.53 56.91
N LEU A 792 -3.89 26.53 57.00
CA LEU A 792 -4.76 27.60 56.51
C LEU A 792 -5.22 28.53 57.66
N GLN A 793 -4.38 29.47 58.08
CA GLN A 793 -4.81 30.59 58.96
C GLN A 793 -5.39 31.77 58.15
N PRO A 794 -6.37 32.53 58.70
CA PRO A 794 -7.10 33.55 57.96
C PRO A 794 -6.29 34.86 57.85
N LYS A 795 -5.68 35.10 56.68
CA LYS A 795 -5.22 36.44 56.27
C LYS A 795 -5.17 36.54 54.75
N LYS A 796 -5.95 37.48 54.19
CA LYS A 796 -5.96 37.96 52.80
C LYS A 796 -5.94 36.85 51.74
N VAL A 797 -7.12 36.60 51.15
CA VAL A 797 -7.39 35.97 49.86
C VAL A 797 -6.12 35.52 49.13
N ARG A 798 -5.73 34.26 49.35
CA ARG A 798 -4.85 33.47 48.50
C ARG A 798 -5.36 32.03 48.50
N THR A 799 -5.56 31.54 47.29
CA THR A 799 -6.23 30.30 46.86
C THR A 799 -5.40 29.02 47.10
N THR A 800 -6.01 28.08 47.83
CA THR A 800 -6.03 26.60 47.72
C THR A 800 -4.88 25.84 47.05
N THR A 801 -4.08 25.13 47.87
CA THR A 801 -3.32 23.89 47.58
C THR A 801 -2.66 23.75 46.19
N GLU A 802 -1.35 24.00 46.19
CA GLU A 802 -0.43 23.90 45.07
C GLU A 802 -0.19 22.43 44.72
N ASN A 803 -0.70 21.95 43.58
CA ASN A 803 0.24 21.32 42.66
C ASN A 803 1.16 22.48 42.25
N PRO A 804 2.43 22.56 42.72
CA PRO A 804 3.26 23.74 42.52
C PRO A 804 3.34 24.10 41.04
N ILE A 805 3.21 23.09 40.18
CA ILE A 805 3.12 23.19 38.74
C ILE A 805 1.77 23.79 38.32
N ALA A 806 0.62 23.19 38.67
CA ALA A 806 -0.70 23.69 38.25
C ALA A 806 -1.00 25.11 38.73
N GLN A 807 -0.64 25.47 39.98
CA GLN A 807 -0.82 26.85 40.47
C GLN A 807 0.13 27.85 39.82
N GLN A 808 1.38 27.47 39.58
CA GLN A 808 2.32 28.32 38.86
C GLN A 808 1.87 28.53 37.42
N ILE A 809 1.35 27.48 36.78
CA ILE A 809 0.74 27.53 35.46
C ILE A 809 -0.50 28.41 35.50
N ALA A 810 -1.41 28.23 36.46
CA ALA A 810 -2.62 29.06 36.62
C ALA A 810 -2.28 30.53 36.78
N ARG A 811 -1.31 30.89 37.64
CA ARG A 811 -0.87 32.29 37.82
C ARG A 811 -0.33 32.90 36.52
N LYS A 812 0.47 32.14 35.75
CA LYS A 812 1.01 32.59 34.46
C LYS A 812 -0.08 32.67 33.39
N ALA A 813 -0.92 31.65 33.29
CA ALA A 813 -1.98 31.50 32.30
C ALA A 813 -3.09 32.53 32.47
N LEU A 814 -3.60 32.72 33.69
CA LEU A 814 -4.65 33.69 33.98
C LEU A 814 -4.16 35.14 33.83
N ALA A 815 -2.88 35.43 34.08
CA ALA A 815 -2.30 36.75 33.81
C ALA A 815 -2.24 37.07 32.30
N SER A 816 -2.19 36.04 31.46
CA SER A 816 -2.18 36.16 30.00
C SER A 816 -3.57 36.04 29.38
N THR A 817 -4.51 35.35 30.04
CA THR A 817 -5.85 35.11 29.51
C THR A 817 -6.71 36.38 29.58
N VAL A 818 -7.56 36.58 28.58
CA VAL A 818 -8.47 37.72 28.47
C VAL A 818 -9.87 37.27 28.05
N LEU A 819 -10.88 38.00 28.51
CA LEU A 819 -12.26 37.93 28.00
C LEU A 819 -12.39 38.87 26.81
N ILE A 820 -12.76 38.35 25.65
CA ILE A 820 -13.04 39.13 24.44
C ILE A 820 -14.54 39.39 24.37
N ARG A 821 -14.90 40.66 24.18
CA ARG A 821 -16.28 41.10 23.93
C ARG A 821 -16.34 41.77 22.57
N ILE A 822 -17.26 41.31 21.73
CA ILE A 822 -17.47 41.88 20.40
C ILE A 822 -18.82 42.57 20.28
N LYS A 823 -18.88 43.57 19.42
CA LYS A 823 -20.07 44.37 19.16
C LYS A 823 -20.31 44.52 17.66
N ASP A 824 -21.58 44.63 17.30
CA ASP A 824 -22.02 44.90 15.94
C ASP A 824 -21.83 46.39 15.55
N ALA A 825 -22.34 46.75 14.37
CA ALA A 825 -22.22 48.10 13.81
C ALA A 825 -23.04 49.17 14.56
N ILE A 826 -24.06 48.76 15.33
CA ILE A 826 -24.91 49.66 16.14
C ILE A 826 -24.45 49.73 17.62
N GLY A 827 -23.49 48.88 18.01
CA GLY A 827 -22.83 48.89 19.31
C GLY A 827 -23.37 47.89 20.32
N ASP A 828 -24.26 46.99 19.89
CA ASP A 828 -24.87 45.95 20.70
C ASP A 828 -23.92 44.76 20.87
N PRO A 829 -23.89 44.09 22.05
CA PRO A 829 -23.04 42.92 22.27
C PRO A 829 -23.46 41.72 21.39
N LEU A 830 -22.53 41.21 20.58
CA LEU A 830 -22.81 40.12 19.62
C LEU A 830 -22.42 38.75 20.19
N ALA A 831 -21.21 38.64 20.76
CA ALA A 831 -20.71 37.41 21.37
C ALA A 831 -19.59 37.69 22.38
N ILE A 832 -19.23 36.64 23.11
CA ILE A 832 -18.11 36.60 24.03
C ILE A 832 -17.22 35.39 23.75
N GLY A 833 -15.92 35.53 24.02
CA GLY A 833 -14.98 34.44 23.92
C GLY A 833 -13.72 34.71 24.74
N SER A 834 -12.75 33.81 24.63
CA SER A 834 -11.49 33.90 25.36
C SER A 834 -10.33 34.16 24.40
N GLY A 835 -9.25 34.71 24.93
CA GLY A 835 -7.99 34.81 24.23
C GLY A 835 -6.82 34.83 25.20
N PHE A 836 -5.60 34.80 24.70
CA PHE A 836 -4.40 34.93 25.52
C PHE A 836 -3.27 35.64 24.79
N PHE A 837 -2.36 36.26 25.53
CA PHE A 837 -1.21 36.96 24.95
C PHE A 837 -0.14 35.96 24.50
N ILE A 838 0.37 36.13 23.27
CA ILE A 838 1.52 35.39 22.71
C ILE A 838 2.77 36.25 22.54
N SER A 839 2.57 37.56 22.54
CA SER A 839 3.59 38.57 22.71
C SER A 839 2.98 39.70 23.55
N LYS A 840 3.75 40.74 23.86
CA LYS A 840 3.31 41.78 24.80
C LYS A 840 1.97 42.42 24.40
N ASP A 841 1.72 42.64 23.11
CA ASP A 841 0.55 43.39 22.61
C ASP A 841 -0.26 42.64 21.54
N GLN A 842 -0.12 41.31 21.50
CA GLN A 842 -0.84 40.45 20.56
C GLN A 842 -1.58 39.33 21.30
N ILE A 843 -2.87 39.22 21.01
CA ILE A 843 -3.77 38.22 21.59
C ILE A 843 -4.14 37.20 20.52
N VAL A 844 -4.06 35.91 20.85
CA VAL A 844 -4.65 34.84 20.05
C VAL A 844 -6.04 34.54 20.57
N SER A 845 -6.96 34.25 19.64
CA SER A 845 -8.28 33.72 19.92
C SER A 845 -8.75 32.86 18.75
N ASN A 846 -10.00 32.41 18.80
CA ASN A 846 -10.65 31.78 17.68
C ASN A 846 -11.18 32.80 16.66
N TRP A 847 -11.25 32.40 15.40
CA TRP A 847 -11.81 33.24 14.34
C TRP A 847 -13.30 33.49 14.58
N HIS A 848 -14.08 32.45 14.89
CA HIS A 848 -15.52 32.57 15.12
C HIS A 848 -15.89 33.51 16.29
N VAL A 849 -14.98 33.73 17.24
CA VAL A 849 -15.19 34.65 18.37
C VAL A 849 -15.26 36.11 17.91
N VAL A 850 -14.58 36.45 16.81
CA VAL A 850 -14.51 37.83 16.29
C VAL A 850 -15.16 38.00 14.92
N GLU A 851 -15.78 36.95 14.40
CA GLU A 851 -16.49 36.96 13.13
C GLU A 851 -17.72 37.88 13.22
N GLY A 852 -17.92 38.74 12.22
CA GLY A 852 -19.00 39.74 12.19
C GLY A 852 -18.83 40.93 13.15
N ALA A 853 -17.75 40.98 13.94
CA ALA A 853 -17.50 42.09 14.86
C ALA A 853 -17.15 43.38 14.10
N THR A 854 -17.86 44.49 14.38
CA THR A 854 -17.46 45.82 13.90
C THR A 854 -16.49 46.48 14.88
N THR A 855 -16.69 46.27 16.19
CA THR A 855 -15.76 46.70 17.24
C THR A 855 -15.59 45.60 18.29
N ALA A 856 -14.42 45.58 18.95
CA ALA A 856 -14.14 44.61 20.00
C ALA A 856 -13.14 45.15 21.03
N TYR A 857 -13.20 44.63 22.25
CA TYR A 857 -12.19 44.86 23.26
C TYR A 857 -11.95 43.60 24.10
N ALA A 858 -10.77 43.51 24.69
CA ALA A 858 -10.39 42.45 25.62
C ALA A 858 -10.31 43.01 27.04
N LEU A 859 -10.73 42.22 28.03
CA LEU A 859 -10.60 42.52 29.45
C LEU A 859 -9.65 41.51 30.09
N SER A 860 -8.78 41.98 31.00
CA SER A 860 -8.05 41.06 31.88
C SER A 860 -9.01 40.23 32.72
N VAL A 861 -8.53 39.08 33.22
CA VAL A 861 -9.33 38.20 34.10
C VAL A 861 -9.94 38.94 35.31
N ASP A 862 -9.24 39.89 35.90
CA ASP A 862 -9.75 40.70 37.02
C ASP A 862 -10.64 41.89 36.58
N GLU A 863 -10.89 42.02 35.27
CA GLU A 863 -11.60 43.10 34.57
C GLU A 863 -11.04 44.52 34.82
N LYS A 864 -9.88 44.66 35.47
CA LYS A 864 -9.29 45.97 35.79
C LYS A 864 -8.58 46.62 34.62
N LYS A 865 -8.12 45.82 33.66
CA LYS A 865 -7.44 46.31 32.45
C LYS A 865 -8.30 46.01 31.24
N ARG A 866 -8.51 47.05 30.43
CA ARG A 866 -9.14 46.97 29.13
C ARG A 866 -8.10 47.19 28.04
N TYR A 867 -8.14 46.33 27.03
CA TYR A 867 -7.30 46.41 25.84
C TYR A 867 -8.21 46.57 24.62
N ASP A 868 -8.20 47.72 23.97
CA ASP A 868 -8.98 47.93 22.75
C ASP A 868 -8.31 47.19 21.59
N ILE A 869 -9.10 46.45 20.80
CA ILE A 869 -8.60 45.71 19.64
C ILE A 869 -8.40 46.71 18.49
N LYS A 870 -7.15 46.91 18.08
CA LYS A 870 -6.75 47.80 16.98
C LYS A 870 -7.02 47.20 15.61
N GLY A 871 -7.05 45.87 15.54
CA GLY A 871 -7.31 45.14 14.32
C GLY A 871 -6.73 43.74 14.34
N ILE A 872 -7.02 43.00 13.29
CA ILE A 872 -6.49 41.65 13.06
C ILE A 872 -5.18 41.78 12.30
N ILE A 873 -4.12 41.16 12.84
CA ILE A 873 -2.79 41.16 12.22
C ILE A 873 -2.47 39.84 11.51
N ALA A 874 -3.15 38.76 11.87
CA ALA A 874 -3.12 37.49 11.15
C ALA A 874 -4.40 36.71 11.46
N MET A 875 -4.85 35.88 10.53
CA MET A 875 -5.96 34.96 10.78
C MET A 875 -5.83 33.72 9.90
N ASN A 876 -6.44 32.64 10.37
CA ASN A 876 -6.64 31.43 9.61
C ASN A 876 -8.07 30.92 9.91
N PRO A 877 -9.08 31.37 9.14
CA PRO A 877 -10.46 30.95 9.35
C PRO A 877 -10.65 29.43 9.24
N LYS A 878 -9.85 28.75 8.40
CA LYS A 878 -9.87 27.28 8.24
C LYS A 878 -9.53 26.54 9.52
N GLN A 879 -8.50 27.02 10.24
CA GLN A 879 -8.08 26.46 11.53
C GLN A 879 -8.77 27.14 12.72
N ASP A 880 -9.73 28.03 12.46
CA ASP A 880 -10.43 28.83 13.46
C ASP A 880 -9.48 29.59 14.41
N LEU A 881 -8.47 30.28 13.84
CA LEU A 881 -7.50 31.07 14.60
C LEU A 881 -7.46 32.53 14.14
N VAL A 882 -7.30 33.44 15.08
CA VAL A 882 -7.06 34.87 14.82
C VAL A 882 -6.00 35.40 15.76
N ILE A 883 -5.17 36.33 15.27
CA ILE A 883 -4.22 37.11 16.05
C ILE A 883 -4.64 38.57 15.97
N LEU A 884 -4.90 39.15 17.13
CA LEU A 884 -5.42 40.48 17.35
C LEU A 884 -4.32 41.38 17.89
N LYS A 885 -4.21 42.59 17.34
CA LYS A 885 -3.40 43.67 17.90
C LYS A 885 -4.24 44.46 18.89
N VAL A 886 -3.70 44.77 20.07
CA VAL A 886 -4.43 45.52 21.09
C VAL A 886 -3.69 46.77 21.59
N SER A 887 -4.41 47.69 22.24
CA SER A 887 -3.80 48.79 22.99
C SER A 887 -3.38 48.30 24.38
N GLY A 888 -2.08 48.27 24.64
CA GLY A 888 -1.51 47.92 25.94
C GLY A 888 -0.76 46.59 25.92
N GLU A 889 -0.14 46.25 27.05
CA GLU A 889 0.72 45.07 27.18
C GLU A 889 0.31 44.14 28.34
N SER A 890 0.49 42.83 28.15
CA SER A 890 0.44 41.83 29.22
C SER A 890 1.49 40.73 29.03
N SER A 891 1.55 39.79 29.97
CA SER A 891 2.50 38.68 29.97
C SER A 891 2.12 37.62 28.91
N PRO A 892 3.01 37.30 27.96
CA PRO A 892 2.74 36.26 26.97
C PRO A 892 2.97 34.84 27.51
N LEU A 893 2.32 33.86 26.90
CA LEU A 893 2.55 32.44 27.17
C LEU A 893 3.51 31.82 26.14
N PRO A 894 4.45 30.96 26.58
CA PRO A 894 5.34 30.24 25.68
C PRO A 894 4.56 29.17 24.89
N LEU A 895 4.96 28.91 23.64
CA LEU A 895 4.31 27.93 22.76
C LEU A 895 5.10 26.62 22.72
N GLY A 896 4.46 25.53 23.16
CA GLY A 896 5.01 24.18 23.19
C GLY A 896 4.95 23.49 21.82
N ASP A 897 5.15 22.17 21.78
CA ASP A 897 5.01 21.38 20.55
C ASP A 897 3.84 20.40 20.65
N SER A 898 2.85 20.55 19.77
CA SER A 898 1.69 19.67 19.72
C SER A 898 1.96 18.34 19.01
N HIS A 899 3.10 18.16 18.32
CA HIS A 899 3.41 16.88 17.66
C HIS A 899 3.91 15.82 18.62
N THR A 900 4.46 16.23 19.76
CA THR A 900 4.99 15.34 20.80
C THR A 900 3.96 14.96 21.86
N VAL A 901 2.76 15.54 21.78
CA VAL A 901 1.66 15.31 22.72
C VAL A 901 1.18 13.86 22.61
N GLN A 902 0.93 13.22 23.76
CA GLN A 902 0.44 11.84 23.83
C GLN A 902 -0.93 11.75 24.51
N ILE A 903 -1.70 10.72 24.19
CA ILE A 903 -2.96 10.42 24.89
C ILE A 903 -2.62 10.08 26.35
N GLY A 904 -3.39 10.63 27.29
CA GLY A 904 -3.16 10.53 28.73
C GLY A 904 -2.24 11.60 29.32
N GLU A 905 -1.68 12.51 28.50
CA GLU A 905 -0.89 13.64 28.99
C GLU A 905 -1.77 14.66 29.72
N SER A 906 -1.34 15.09 30.91
CA SER A 906 -2.00 16.12 31.71
C SER A 906 -2.01 17.46 31.00
N ILE A 907 -3.16 18.14 31.06
CA ILE A 907 -3.34 19.46 30.47
C ILE A 907 -4.02 20.43 31.44
N TYR A 908 -3.77 21.72 31.20
CA TYR A 908 -4.39 22.82 31.93
C TYR A 908 -5.04 23.79 30.94
N VAL A 909 -6.28 24.17 31.19
CA VAL A 909 -7.07 25.00 30.29
C VAL A 909 -7.46 26.28 31.02
N THR A 910 -7.29 27.44 30.38
CA THR A 910 -7.85 28.70 30.88
C THR A 910 -8.82 29.33 29.91
N GLY A 911 -9.87 29.95 30.44
CA GLY A 911 -10.89 30.61 29.63
C GLY A 911 -11.88 31.41 30.45
N ASN A 912 -12.92 31.91 29.80
CA ASN A 912 -13.96 32.74 30.40
C ASN A 912 -15.36 32.21 30.05
N PRO A 913 -15.72 31.00 30.52
CA PRO A 913 -16.98 30.34 30.19
C PRO A 913 -18.18 31.19 30.59
N LYS A 914 -19.17 31.32 29.71
CA LYS A 914 -20.39 32.15 29.88
C LYS A 914 -20.10 33.61 30.28
N GLY A 915 -18.87 34.08 30.07
CA GLY A 915 -18.42 35.43 30.43
C GLY A 915 -17.92 35.55 31.87
N TRP A 916 -17.80 34.44 32.60
CA TRP A 916 -17.22 34.39 33.95
C TRP A 916 -15.71 34.41 33.80
N THR A 917 -15.06 35.46 34.28
CA THR A 917 -13.65 35.69 33.97
C THR A 917 -12.72 34.76 34.75
N GLY A 918 -11.72 34.20 34.05
CA GLY A 918 -10.59 33.52 34.68
C GLY A 918 -10.85 32.13 35.24
N THR A 919 -11.63 31.30 34.54
CA THR A 919 -11.74 29.89 34.86
C THR A 919 -10.45 29.17 34.47
N PHE A 920 -9.94 28.36 35.40
CA PHE A 920 -8.82 27.44 35.19
C PHE A 920 -9.34 26.02 35.42
N SER A 921 -9.20 25.13 34.44
CA SER A 921 -9.57 23.72 34.55
C SER A 921 -8.38 22.81 34.23
N THR A 922 -8.43 21.59 34.76
CA THR A 922 -7.42 20.54 34.54
C THR A 922 -8.07 19.39 33.79
N GLY A 923 -7.30 18.64 33.01
CA GLY A 923 -7.80 17.49 32.29
C GLY A 923 -6.68 16.69 31.65
N VAL A 924 -7.02 15.84 30.68
CA VAL A 924 -6.04 15.09 29.87
C VAL A 924 -6.32 15.20 28.38
N VAL A 925 -5.32 14.86 27.57
CA VAL A 925 -5.54 14.55 26.16
C VAL A 925 -6.20 13.17 26.06
N SER A 926 -7.47 13.12 25.69
CA SER A 926 -8.26 11.88 25.61
C SER A 926 -8.19 11.21 24.23
N GLY A 927 -7.67 11.90 23.22
CA GLY A 927 -7.55 11.36 21.86
C GLY A 927 -7.07 12.38 20.84
N PHE A 928 -7.09 11.96 19.58
CA PHE A 928 -6.90 12.85 18.43
C PHE A 928 -8.08 12.68 17.49
N GLN A 929 -8.74 13.79 17.15
CA GLN A 929 -9.84 13.77 16.19
C GLN A 929 -9.34 14.28 14.85
N MET A 930 -9.48 13.45 13.81
CA MET A 930 -9.05 13.76 12.45
C MET A 930 -10.19 14.29 11.58
N ARG A 931 -11.46 14.16 12.01
CA ARG A 931 -12.61 14.52 11.16
C ARG A 931 -13.02 16.00 11.21
N TYR A 932 -12.33 16.87 11.97
CA TYR A 932 -12.82 18.25 12.25
C TYR A 932 -11.79 19.37 12.02
N LYS A 933 -11.80 20.00 10.83
CA LYS A 933 -11.01 21.20 10.47
C LYS A 933 -9.49 21.07 10.67
N GLY A 934 -8.93 19.87 10.58
CA GLY A 934 -7.53 19.61 10.92
C GLY A 934 -7.40 18.53 11.99
N LYS A 935 -6.17 18.08 12.25
CA LYS A 935 -5.89 17.30 13.46
C LYS A 935 -6.31 18.14 14.66
N ARG A 936 -7.17 17.61 15.53
CA ARG A 936 -7.56 18.25 16.79
C ARG A 936 -7.04 17.42 17.96
N LEU A 937 -6.64 18.10 19.02
CA LEU A 937 -6.47 17.45 20.30
C LEU A 937 -7.88 17.24 20.86
N GLN A 938 -8.26 15.98 21.09
CA GLN A 938 -9.43 15.68 21.88
C GLN A 938 -9.01 15.78 23.34
N ILE A 939 -9.70 16.62 24.09
CA ILE A 939 -9.39 16.92 25.48
C ILE A 939 -10.59 16.54 26.35
N ALA A 940 -10.30 15.84 27.44
CA ALA A 940 -11.25 15.63 28.51
C ALA A 940 -10.94 16.64 29.61
N ALA A 941 -11.51 17.84 29.47
CA ALA A 941 -11.39 18.93 30.42
C ALA A 941 -12.72 19.74 30.40
N PRO A 942 -13.20 20.24 31.56
CA PRO A 942 -14.38 21.08 31.60
C PRO A 942 -14.17 22.37 30.80
N VAL A 943 -14.99 22.53 29.76
CA VAL A 943 -15.01 23.68 28.85
C VAL A 943 -16.47 23.97 28.51
N SER A 944 -16.86 25.24 28.53
CA SER A 944 -18.21 25.69 28.21
C SER A 944 -18.18 26.79 27.15
N PRO A 945 -19.32 27.12 26.50
CA PRO A 945 -19.41 28.28 25.60
C PRO A 945 -18.82 29.54 26.26
N GLY A 946 -17.95 30.27 25.57
CA GLY A 946 -17.17 31.40 26.10
C GLY A 946 -15.70 31.08 26.40
N SER A 947 -15.33 29.81 26.59
CA SER A 947 -13.93 29.38 26.72
C SER A 947 -13.17 29.27 25.39
N SER A 948 -13.88 29.29 24.25
CA SER A 948 -13.30 29.31 22.90
C SER A 948 -12.20 30.36 22.77
N GLY A 949 -11.03 29.96 22.29
CA GLY A 949 -9.86 30.82 22.12
C GLY A 949 -8.93 30.88 23.34
N GLY A 950 -9.29 30.22 24.44
CA GLY A 950 -8.42 30.05 25.61
C GLY A 950 -7.25 29.07 25.36
N PRO A 951 -6.12 29.18 26.09
CA PRO A 951 -4.98 28.28 25.90
C PRO A 951 -5.17 26.93 26.61
N VAL A 952 -4.65 25.87 25.98
CA VAL A 952 -4.43 24.54 26.56
C VAL A 952 -2.93 24.36 26.77
N LEU A 953 -2.51 24.05 27.99
CA LEU A 953 -1.12 24.08 28.45
C LEU A 953 -0.67 22.71 28.93
N ASN A 954 0.59 22.34 28.68
CA ASN A 954 1.23 21.16 29.27
C ASN A 954 1.77 21.46 30.69
N ASP A 955 2.38 20.45 31.33
CA ASP A 955 3.03 20.56 32.66
C ASP A 955 4.20 21.56 32.74
N LYS A 956 4.69 22.07 31.60
CA LYS A 956 5.71 23.13 31.55
C LYS A 956 5.11 24.53 31.49
N GLY A 957 3.78 24.64 31.39
CA GLY A 957 3.08 25.89 31.15
C GLY A 957 3.25 26.42 29.73
N GLU A 958 3.54 25.53 28.77
CA GLU A 958 3.64 25.84 27.36
C GLU A 958 2.32 25.52 26.66
N VAL A 959 1.86 26.41 25.78
CA VAL A 959 0.62 26.22 25.04
C VAL A 959 0.81 25.10 24.04
N ILE A 960 0.03 24.03 24.16
CA ILE A 960 -0.01 22.90 23.21
C ILE A 960 -1.28 22.91 22.35
N GLY A 961 -2.30 23.67 22.75
CA GLY A 961 -3.51 23.87 21.95
C GLY A 961 -4.30 25.13 22.31
N ILE A 962 -5.34 25.42 21.54
CA ILE A 962 -6.27 26.53 21.72
C ILE A 962 -7.67 25.94 21.77
N VAL A 963 -8.42 26.20 22.85
CA VAL A 963 -9.76 25.65 23.08
C VAL A 963 -10.71 25.98 21.94
N TYR A 964 -11.48 24.99 21.51
CA TYR A 964 -12.58 25.12 20.57
C TYR A 964 -13.88 24.67 21.24
N ALA A 965 -14.64 25.59 21.84
CA ALA A 965 -15.92 25.28 22.45
C ALA A 965 -17.05 25.46 21.42
N GLY A 966 -17.60 24.36 20.88
CA GLY A 966 -18.66 24.46 19.88
C GLY A 966 -19.09 23.20 19.14
N HIS A 967 -18.53 22.01 19.45
CA HIS A 967 -18.92 20.76 18.77
C HIS A 967 -19.55 19.70 19.68
N GLY A 968 -20.28 20.17 20.69
CA GLY A 968 -21.21 19.36 21.45
C GLY A 968 -22.59 19.97 21.34
N GLY A 969 -23.60 19.17 21.01
CA GLY A 969 -24.95 19.52 21.46
C GLY A 969 -24.97 19.70 22.98
N PRO A 970 -26.11 20.06 23.58
CA PRO A 970 -26.25 20.17 25.04
C PRO A 970 -25.73 18.97 25.85
N ASP A 971 -25.58 17.81 25.19
CA ASP A 971 -25.27 16.51 25.79
C ASP A 971 -23.82 15.99 25.56
N ALA A 972 -22.94 16.70 24.86
CA ALA A 972 -21.51 16.31 24.77
C ALA A 972 -20.67 17.03 25.84
N GLN A 973 -21.04 16.85 27.11
CA GLN A 973 -20.25 17.39 28.21
C GLN A 973 -19.02 16.49 28.44
N ASN A 974 -17.83 17.12 28.38
CA ASN A 974 -16.47 16.57 28.58
C ASN A 974 -15.77 15.81 27.45
N LEU A 975 -16.29 15.87 26.22
CA LEU A 975 -15.50 15.61 25.02
C LEU A 975 -15.27 16.92 24.25
N ASN A 976 -14.20 17.62 24.58
CA ASN A 976 -13.89 18.93 24.01
C ASN A 976 -12.75 18.84 22.99
N LEU A 977 -12.66 19.81 22.10
CA LEU A 977 -11.59 19.88 21.10
C LEU A 977 -10.69 21.07 21.37
N ALA A 978 -9.41 20.92 21.06
CA ALA A 978 -8.46 22.01 21.01
C ALA A 978 -7.69 22.00 19.68
N ILE A 979 -7.49 23.18 19.12
CA ILE A 979 -6.68 23.42 17.93
C ILE A 979 -5.21 23.30 18.33
N PRO A 980 -4.45 22.34 17.78
CA PRO A 980 -3.03 22.19 18.10
C PRO A 980 -2.20 23.47 17.87
N VAL A 981 -1.27 23.76 18.78
CA VAL A 981 -0.46 24.99 18.74
C VAL A 981 0.41 25.12 17.48
N HIS A 982 0.72 24.02 16.78
CA HIS A 982 1.50 24.10 15.54
C HIS A 982 0.79 24.93 14.45
N TYR A 983 -0.55 24.92 14.40
CA TYR A 983 -1.30 25.78 13.47
C TYR A 983 -1.12 27.26 13.81
N LEU A 984 -1.07 27.60 15.10
CA LEU A 984 -0.75 28.96 15.55
C LEU A 984 0.70 29.34 15.22
N LYS A 985 1.66 28.44 15.42
CA LYS A 985 3.07 28.66 15.02
C LYS A 985 3.23 28.92 13.52
N ALA A 986 2.44 28.24 12.68
CA ALA A 986 2.40 28.50 11.25
C ALA A 986 1.78 29.88 10.93
N LEU A 987 0.70 30.25 11.63
CA LEU A 987 0.04 31.55 11.46
C LEU A 987 0.93 32.73 11.86
N LEU A 988 1.75 32.55 12.90
CA LEU A 988 2.70 33.57 13.36
C LEU A 988 3.73 33.99 12.30
N LYS A 989 4.00 33.14 11.31
CA LYS A 989 4.89 33.47 10.18
C LYS A 989 4.26 34.44 9.17
N ARG A 990 2.96 34.76 9.32
CA ARG A 990 2.16 35.54 8.37
C ARG A 990 1.57 36.82 8.98
N VAL A 991 2.17 37.31 10.06
CA VAL A 991 1.73 38.54 10.74
C VAL A 991 1.99 39.77 9.86
N GLY A 992 0.91 40.51 9.56
CA GLY A 992 0.92 41.75 8.80
C GLY A 992 0.50 42.97 9.64
N PRO A 993 0.32 44.14 9.01
CA PRO A 993 -0.22 45.33 9.69
C PRO A 993 -1.66 45.10 10.18
N PRO A 994 -2.10 45.76 11.27
CA PRO A 994 -3.43 45.56 11.82
C PRO A 994 -4.51 46.07 10.86
N ILE A 995 -5.43 45.19 10.48
CA ILE A 995 -6.62 45.51 9.70
C ILE A 995 -7.79 45.75 10.67
N PRO A 996 -8.44 46.94 10.67
CA PRO A 996 -9.58 47.21 11.54
C PRO A 996 -10.70 46.17 11.35
N LEU A 997 -11.39 45.84 12.45
CA LEU A 997 -12.51 44.89 12.42
C LEU A 997 -13.67 45.37 11.52
N SER A 998 -13.92 46.68 11.49
CA SER A 998 -14.95 47.32 10.65
C SER A 998 -14.63 47.40 9.16
N ALA A 999 -13.39 47.07 8.74
CA ALA A 999 -12.94 47.18 7.35
C ALA A 999 -13.20 45.88 6.55
N ARG A 1000 -14.10 45.03 7.04
CA ARG A 1000 -14.37 43.69 6.51
C ARG A 1000 -15.81 43.45 6.18
#